data_AF-W1Y2U9-F1
#
_entry.id   AF-W1Y2U9-F1
#
_cell.length_a   1.000
_cell.length_b   1.000
_cell.length_c   1.000
_cell.angle_alpha   90.00
_cell.angle_beta   90.00
_cell.angle_gamma   90.00
#
_symmetry.space_group_name_H-M   'P 1'
#
loop_
_entity.id
_entity.type
_entity.pdbx_description
1 polymer ?
#
loop_
_entity_poly.entity_id
_entity_poly.type
_entity_poly.pdbx_seq_one_letter_code
_entity_poly.pdbx_strand_id
1 'polypeptide(L)'
;MEKQKNASELFDIGIIYYNSGNYKDAIKYMMESSRDGNIDAEYALGVIYDELKDYQKAFEWYKRTAEKGYIESQHNLAQMYHIGQGVEQDYEKAVKWYRNSAEQGFAPSQCNLGVMYYDGNGVKQDYKEAAKWYEKSAKNGDMNAQYNLGMMYYDGEGIEVNYKKAIKLIRKSAENGYYKAKEALNSLSGIARNLKFDNDINLEGIKQCESTIESVSNVEEKASDFKIERSGNSWRYIGNEEVLIIPSEIGGMPVTEIPERAFSNCKMKKVIIPDTVKVLRKSSFSNCTNLTDINIPKSITNIEGFTFIDCKSIKKIELHDNIVELGSHAFEGCKELEKIIVPKGIKHLENSLFHSCLKLEEVILPEGLEEIGLFVFEMCLNLRKIHLPNSIRVIREKAFSYCTELESINIPESLEDIGDTAFIGCTNINDIKTKDVNKKITKLNTEVEILKRQGHESVIENYKEEKDSVYNIIKENKKYTENLHTEIFSSGKVVPHYTKQIEENEILKIHSQNDILSSNDKRLYLDDKTREIEFCKEISTIPDKCFNNWRKLKKVTINNSVNEIGKKAFSKCRLLKEVIVCNEAELVVDYKFKNNRSLNSIIISDTVKLIGKTSFYNSIALVKVFLPNSIDKIEKGAFMECINLKEIRLPDGITEIEDYTFAKCESLEEIIIPKSVKRIGNFAFDGCKKLRKISFPDSIEYIGDSCFKGCSELKCDIPPNIDYIGEWAF
;
A
#
# COMPACT_ATOMS: atom_id res chain seq x y z
N MET A 1 41.71 -29.65 -1.49
CA MET A 1 41.08 -29.59 -2.81
C MET A 1 39.78 -28.82 -2.63
N GLU A 2 39.78 -27.51 -2.90
CA GLU A 2 38.52 -26.77 -3.05
C GLU A 2 37.77 -27.42 -4.19
N LYS A 3 36.57 -27.96 -3.93
CA LYS A 3 35.69 -28.40 -5.01
C LYS A 3 35.34 -27.14 -5.81
N GLN A 4 35.79 -27.10 -7.07
CA GLN A 4 35.29 -26.11 -8.03
C GLN A 4 33.76 -26.20 -8.01
N LYS A 5 33.11 -25.07 -7.67
CA LYS A 5 31.65 -24.95 -7.74
C LYS A 5 31.24 -25.16 -9.21
N ASN A 6 30.20 -25.96 -9.43
CA ASN A 6 29.73 -26.21 -10.79
C ASN A 6 28.87 -25.02 -11.29
N ALA A 7 28.62 -24.97 -12.60
CA ALA A 7 27.91 -23.86 -13.25
C ALA A 7 26.53 -23.56 -12.64
N SER A 8 25.80 -24.58 -12.17
CA SER A 8 24.48 -24.41 -11.53
C SER A 8 24.60 -23.74 -10.16
N GLU A 9 25.56 -24.18 -9.34
CA GLU A 9 25.81 -23.59 -8.01
C GLU A 9 26.22 -22.11 -8.12
N LEU A 10 27.01 -21.76 -9.15
CA LEU A 10 27.39 -20.37 -9.42
C LEU A 10 26.18 -19.54 -9.85
N PHE A 11 25.26 -20.11 -10.63
CA PHE A 11 24.01 -19.44 -11.01
C PHE A 11 23.12 -19.16 -9.81
N ASP A 12 22.90 -20.15 -8.93
CA ASP A 12 22.08 -19.99 -7.72
C ASP A 12 22.64 -18.90 -6.79
N ILE A 13 23.97 -18.86 -6.62
CA ILE A 13 24.64 -17.79 -5.88
C ILE A 13 24.43 -16.43 -6.56
N GLY A 14 24.52 -16.37 -7.89
CA GLY A 14 24.22 -15.18 -8.67
C GLY A 14 22.80 -14.66 -8.44
N ILE A 15 21.80 -15.54 -8.40
CA ILE A 15 20.40 -15.18 -8.13
C ILE A 15 20.21 -14.63 -6.71
N ILE A 16 20.89 -15.20 -5.71
CA ILE A 16 20.85 -14.67 -4.33
C ILE A 16 21.39 -13.23 -4.28
N TYR A 17 22.51 -12.96 -4.96
CA TYR A 17 23.07 -11.61 -5.02
C TYR A 17 22.18 -10.66 -5.81
N TYR A 18 21.54 -11.12 -6.88
CA TYR A 18 20.58 -10.35 -7.65
C TYR A 18 19.37 -9.95 -6.79
N ASN A 19 18.76 -10.89 -6.07
CA ASN A 19 17.61 -10.64 -5.21
C ASN A 19 17.92 -9.74 -3.99
N SER A 20 19.20 -9.61 -3.60
CA SER A 20 19.64 -8.69 -2.55
C SER A 20 20.01 -7.29 -3.06
N GLY A 21 19.91 -7.05 -4.38
CA GLY A 21 20.29 -5.78 -5.03
C GLY A 21 21.80 -5.61 -5.23
N ASN A 22 22.61 -6.62 -4.92
CA ASN A 22 24.05 -6.59 -5.14
C ASN A 22 24.41 -7.05 -6.57
N TYR A 23 24.13 -6.18 -7.55
CA TYR A 23 24.35 -6.47 -8.97
C TYR A 23 25.81 -6.75 -9.34
N LYS A 24 26.78 -6.17 -8.62
CA LYS A 24 28.21 -6.38 -8.92
C LYS A 24 28.60 -7.85 -8.70
N ASP A 25 28.22 -8.41 -7.57
CA ASP A 25 28.51 -9.80 -7.25
C ASP A 25 27.62 -10.74 -8.07
N ALA A 26 26.36 -10.38 -8.31
CA ALA A 26 25.46 -11.13 -9.20
C ALA A 26 26.07 -11.31 -10.60
N ILE A 27 26.52 -10.21 -11.24
CA ILE A 27 27.17 -10.25 -12.56
C ILE A 27 28.42 -11.12 -12.54
N LYS A 28 29.25 -11.02 -11.48
CA LYS A 28 30.46 -11.84 -11.36
C LYS A 28 30.12 -13.33 -11.39
N TYR A 29 29.20 -13.78 -10.54
CA TYR A 29 28.83 -15.19 -10.44
C TYR A 29 28.10 -15.69 -11.69
N MET A 30 27.24 -14.88 -12.31
CA MET A 30 26.57 -15.23 -13.57
C MET A 30 27.56 -15.27 -14.74
N MET A 31 28.56 -14.38 -14.79
CA MET A 31 29.65 -14.45 -15.78
C MET A 31 30.46 -15.73 -15.63
N GLU A 32 30.81 -16.13 -14.40
CA GLU A 32 31.50 -17.40 -14.14
C GLU A 32 30.64 -18.60 -14.56
N SER A 33 29.36 -18.63 -14.20
CA SER A 33 28.41 -19.67 -14.62
C SER A 33 28.24 -19.74 -16.15
N SER A 34 28.19 -18.59 -16.83
CA SER A 34 28.02 -18.51 -18.28
C SER A 34 29.22 -19.08 -19.06
N ARG A 35 30.44 -19.04 -18.50
CA ARG A 35 31.65 -19.58 -19.13
C ARG A 35 31.55 -21.10 -19.31
N ASP A 36 30.80 -21.75 -18.43
CA ASP A 36 30.55 -23.19 -18.47
C ASP A 36 29.31 -23.55 -19.33
N GLY A 37 28.76 -22.59 -20.07
CA GLY A 37 27.66 -22.79 -21.01
C GLY A 37 26.26 -22.75 -20.40
N ASN A 38 26.11 -22.29 -19.15
CA ASN A 38 24.80 -22.12 -18.52
C ASN A 38 24.00 -20.99 -19.20
N ILE A 39 22.99 -21.37 -19.98
CA ILE A 39 22.17 -20.45 -20.76
C ILE A 39 21.27 -19.55 -19.89
N ASP A 40 20.82 -20.04 -18.72
CA ASP A 40 20.03 -19.23 -17.79
C ASP A 40 20.87 -18.11 -17.16
N ALA A 41 22.17 -18.38 -16.93
CA ALA A 41 23.11 -17.36 -16.48
C ALA A 41 23.38 -16.31 -17.58
N GLU A 42 23.50 -16.74 -18.84
CA GLU A 42 23.62 -15.82 -19.99
C GLU A 42 22.38 -14.93 -20.14
N TYR A 43 21.17 -15.49 -19.96
CA TYR A 43 19.92 -14.73 -19.98
C TYR A 43 19.83 -13.74 -18.82
N ALA A 44 20.15 -14.20 -17.60
CA ALA A 44 20.12 -13.35 -16.41
C ALA A 44 21.12 -12.18 -16.49
N LEU A 45 22.29 -12.37 -17.15
CA LEU A 45 23.18 -11.25 -17.47
C LEU A 45 22.50 -10.21 -18.37
N GLY A 46 21.75 -10.65 -19.38
CA GLY A 46 20.93 -9.76 -20.21
C GLY A 46 19.94 -8.94 -19.38
N VAL A 47 19.21 -9.59 -18.46
CA VAL A 47 18.26 -8.93 -17.55
C VAL A 47 18.94 -7.91 -16.63
N ILE A 48 20.07 -8.27 -16.01
CA ILE A 48 20.78 -7.35 -15.13
C ILE A 48 21.28 -6.12 -15.89
N TYR A 49 21.85 -6.30 -17.08
CA TYR A 49 22.33 -5.16 -17.87
C TYR A 49 21.17 -4.28 -18.36
N ASP A 50 20.00 -4.84 -18.65
CA ASP A 50 18.81 -4.06 -19.00
C ASP A 50 18.31 -3.22 -17.81
N GLU A 51 18.26 -3.79 -16.60
CA GLU A 51 17.94 -3.06 -15.36
C GLU A 51 18.93 -1.94 -15.04
N LEU A 52 20.22 -2.18 -15.28
CA LEU A 52 21.28 -1.18 -15.15
C LEU A 52 21.31 -0.16 -16.29
N LYS A 53 20.41 -0.29 -17.28
CA LYS A 53 20.30 0.54 -18.48
C LYS A 53 21.54 0.51 -19.39
N ASP A 54 22.35 -0.55 -19.29
CA ASP A 54 23.42 -0.85 -20.24
C ASP A 54 22.87 -1.68 -21.40
N TYR A 55 22.04 -1.02 -22.22
CA TYR A 55 21.26 -1.69 -23.26
C TYR A 55 22.12 -2.33 -24.36
N GLN A 56 23.32 -1.82 -24.60
CA GLN A 56 24.25 -2.43 -25.56
C GLN A 56 24.67 -3.83 -25.09
N LYS A 57 25.02 -3.98 -23.79
CA LYS A 57 25.36 -5.29 -23.24
C LYS A 57 24.15 -6.20 -23.11
N ALA A 58 23.00 -5.67 -22.71
CA ALA A 58 21.76 -6.44 -22.66
C ALA A 58 21.43 -7.03 -24.04
N PHE A 59 21.57 -6.23 -25.10
CA PHE A 59 21.38 -6.67 -26.49
C PHE A 59 22.33 -7.82 -26.87
N GLU A 60 23.62 -7.70 -26.54
CA GLU A 60 24.62 -8.74 -26.84
C GLU A 60 24.27 -10.08 -26.16
N TRP A 61 23.87 -10.03 -24.89
CA TRP A 61 23.47 -11.22 -24.13
C TRP A 61 22.18 -11.84 -24.64
N TYR A 62 21.12 -11.04 -24.80
CA TYR A 62 19.86 -11.53 -25.35
C TYR A 62 20.00 -12.07 -26.77
N LYS A 63 20.84 -11.46 -27.61
CA LYS A 63 21.12 -11.97 -28.95
C LYS A 63 21.75 -13.35 -28.90
N ARG A 64 22.78 -13.53 -28.06
CA ARG A 64 23.49 -14.80 -27.90
C ARG A 64 22.58 -15.94 -27.46
N THR A 65 21.69 -15.70 -26.50
CA THR A 65 20.76 -16.71 -25.98
C THR A 65 19.54 -16.91 -26.90
N ALA A 66 19.07 -15.86 -27.57
CA ALA A 66 17.99 -15.95 -28.56
C ALA A 66 18.39 -16.82 -29.77
N GLU A 67 19.63 -16.70 -30.23
CA GLU A 67 20.21 -17.55 -31.30
C GLU A 67 20.28 -19.03 -30.91
N LYS A 68 20.34 -19.34 -29.61
CA LYS A 68 20.27 -20.71 -29.06
C LYS A 68 18.83 -21.20 -28.84
N GLY A 69 17.81 -20.39 -29.12
CA GLY A 69 16.41 -20.77 -28.99
C GLY A 69 15.72 -20.35 -27.70
N TYR A 70 16.39 -19.62 -26.80
CA TYR A 70 15.82 -19.27 -25.49
C TYR A 70 14.63 -18.29 -25.65
N ILE A 71 13.45 -18.72 -25.20
CA ILE A 71 12.15 -18.13 -25.56
C ILE A 71 12.03 -16.66 -25.12
N GLU A 72 12.42 -16.37 -23.87
CA GLU A 72 12.36 -15.04 -23.25
C GLU A 72 13.39 -14.10 -23.88
N SER A 73 14.56 -14.63 -24.27
CA SER A 73 15.58 -13.84 -24.95
C SER A 73 15.17 -13.46 -26.37
N GLN A 74 14.48 -14.36 -27.08
CA GLN A 74 13.89 -14.04 -28.37
C GLN A 74 12.82 -12.94 -28.25
N HIS A 75 12.01 -12.97 -27.18
CA HIS A 75 11.07 -11.88 -26.89
C HIS A 75 11.78 -10.56 -26.61
N ASN A 76 12.77 -10.55 -25.71
CA ASN A 76 13.47 -9.32 -25.32
C ASN A 76 14.29 -8.74 -26.47
N LEU A 77 14.94 -9.58 -27.27
CA LEU A 77 15.64 -9.14 -28.48
C LEU A 77 14.67 -8.53 -29.50
N ALA A 78 13.47 -9.12 -29.66
CA ALA A 78 12.44 -8.54 -30.51
C ALA A 78 11.99 -7.17 -30.01
N GLN A 79 11.79 -7.01 -28.69
CA GLN A 79 11.47 -5.73 -28.07
C GLN A 79 12.57 -4.68 -28.33
N MET A 80 13.85 -5.05 -28.20
CA MET A 80 14.96 -4.13 -28.45
C MET A 80 14.99 -3.61 -29.89
N TYR A 81 14.78 -4.49 -30.88
CA TYR A 81 14.61 -4.07 -32.27
C TYR A 81 13.32 -3.27 -32.50
N HIS A 82 12.25 -3.57 -31.77
CA HIS A 82 10.97 -2.88 -31.89
C HIS A 82 11.05 -1.42 -31.44
N ILE A 83 11.74 -1.13 -30.34
CA ILE A 83 11.83 0.21 -29.74
C ILE A 83 13.16 0.93 -30.01
N GLY A 84 14.15 0.25 -30.59
CA GLY A 84 15.49 0.81 -30.86
C GLY A 84 16.35 0.99 -29.60
N GLN A 85 16.18 0.14 -28.59
CA GLN A 85 16.91 0.21 -27.32
C GLN A 85 18.16 -0.68 -27.39
N GLY A 86 19.35 -0.09 -27.32
CA GLY A 86 20.63 -0.81 -27.44
C GLY A 86 20.97 -1.32 -28.84
N VAL A 87 20.11 -1.08 -29.83
CA VAL A 87 20.28 -1.41 -31.25
C VAL A 87 19.43 -0.46 -32.10
N GLU A 88 19.76 -0.25 -33.37
CA GLU A 88 18.91 0.48 -34.30
C GLU A 88 17.53 -0.18 -34.43
N GLN A 89 16.48 0.62 -34.45
CA GLN A 89 15.11 0.15 -34.61
C GLN A 89 14.94 -0.56 -35.95
N ASP A 90 14.38 -1.78 -35.92
CA ASP A 90 14.19 -2.62 -37.10
C ASP A 90 12.96 -3.50 -36.90
N TYR A 91 11.83 -3.08 -37.43
CA TYR A 91 10.57 -3.79 -37.27
C TYR A 91 10.56 -5.17 -37.95
N GLU A 92 11.28 -5.37 -39.05
CA GLU A 92 11.35 -6.67 -39.73
C GLU A 92 12.09 -7.70 -38.86
N LYS A 93 13.21 -7.29 -38.25
CA LYS A 93 13.91 -8.12 -37.27
C LYS A 93 13.08 -8.36 -36.01
N ALA A 94 12.35 -7.35 -35.53
CA ALA A 94 11.45 -7.50 -34.39
C ALA A 94 10.38 -8.56 -34.68
N VAL A 95 9.70 -8.50 -35.83
CA VAL A 95 8.72 -9.51 -36.25
C VAL A 95 9.34 -10.90 -36.29
N LYS A 96 10.53 -11.04 -36.89
CA LYS A 96 11.22 -12.32 -36.99
C LYS A 96 11.44 -12.94 -35.60
N TRP A 97 11.92 -12.16 -34.65
CA TRP A 97 12.21 -12.65 -33.31
C TRP A 97 10.96 -12.86 -32.46
N TYR A 98 9.94 -11.99 -32.55
CA TYR A 98 8.64 -12.25 -31.92
C TYR A 98 8.02 -13.53 -32.46
N ARG A 99 8.11 -13.78 -33.77
CA ARG A 99 7.60 -15.01 -34.38
C ARG A 99 8.27 -16.25 -33.81
N ASN A 100 9.60 -16.27 -33.74
CA ASN A 100 10.34 -17.39 -33.16
C ASN A 100 9.89 -17.70 -31.71
N SER A 101 9.67 -16.67 -30.89
CA SER A 101 9.20 -16.81 -29.51
C SER A 101 7.71 -17.19 -29.42
N ALA A 102 6.87 -16.59 -30.28
CA ALA A 102 5.43 -16.78 -30.32
C ALA A 102 5.03 -18.19 -30.79
N GLU A 103 5.76 -18.76 -31.75
CA GLU A 103 5.56 -20.12 -32.25
C GLU A 103 5.89 -21.19 -31.20
N GLN A 104 6.75 -20.85 -30.24
CA GLN A 104 7.04 -21.68 -29.06
C GLN A 104 6.01 -21.53 -27.93
N GLY A 105 4.96 -20.71 -28.13
CA GLY A 105 3.85 -20.59 -27.17
C GLY A 105 3.92 -19.40 -26.22
N PHE A 106 4.94 -18.55 -26.31
CA PHE A 106 5.12 -17.43 -25.38
C PHE A 106 4.06 -16.34 -25.58
N ALA A 107 3.16 -16.21 -24.61
CA ALA A 107 1.98 -15.35 -24.75
C ALA A 107 2.31 -13.86 -24.99
N PRO A 108 3.31 -13.24 -24.34
CA PRO A 108 3.71 -11.86 -24.63
C PRO A 108 4.18 -11.66 -26.07
N SER A 109 4.97 -12.60 -26.62
CA SER A 109 5.39 -12.55 -28.03
C SER A 109 4.25 -12.77 -29.00
N GLN A 110 3.29 -13.64 -28.67
CA GLN A 110 2.07 -13.81 -29.47
C GLN A 110 1.23 -12.52 -29.49
N CYS A 111 1.12 -11.83 -28.35
CA CYS A 111 0.43 -10.54 -28.27
C CYS A 111 1.14 -9.48 -29.13
N ASN A 112 2.44 -9.30 -28.94
CA ASN A 112 3.21 -8.30 -29.67
C ASN A 112 3.28 -8.59 -31.17
N LEU A 113 3.39 -9.86 -31.59
CA LEU A 113 3.29 -10.22 -33.00
C LEU A 113 1.90 -9.87 -33.58
N GLY A 114 0.85 -10.03 -32.78
CA GLY A 114 -0.49 -9.54 -33.11
C GLY A 114 -0.51 -8.03 -33.34
N VAL A 115 0.17 -7.24 -32.49
CA VAL A 115 0.33 -5.78 -32.65
C VAL A 115 1.07 -5.46 -33.94
N MET A 116 2.18 -6.16 -34.26
CA MET A 116 2.94 -5.93 -35.50
C MET A 116 2.06 -6.12 -36.75
N TYR A 117 1.20 -7.15 -36.77
CA TYR A 117 0.24 -7.36 -37.85
C TYR A 117 -0.91 -6.36 -37.86
N TYR A 118 -1.37 -5.91 -36.69
CA TYR A 118 -2.43 -4.92 -36.55
C TYR A 118 -2.00 -3.55 -37.08
N ASP A 119 -0.78 -3.12 -36.75
CA ASP A 119 -0.23 -1.82 -37.17
C ASP A 119 0.45 -1.86 -38.55
N GLY A 120 0.84 -3.05 -39.01
CA GLY A 120 1.63 -3.21 -40.24
C GLY A 120 3.10 -2.82 -40.08
N ASN A 121 3.64 -2.92 -38.87
CA ASN A 121 5.04 -2.62 -38.58
C ASN A 121 5.91 -3.84 -38.93
N GLY A 122 6.82 -3.71 -39.90
CA GLY A 122 7.73 -4.79 -40.32
C GLY A 122 7.07 -5.98 -41.04
N VAL A 123 5.74 -5.94 -41.20
CA VAL A 123 4.91 -6.88 -41.98
C VAL A 123 3.79 -6.11 -42.66
N LYS A 124 3.23 -6.68 -43.73
CA LYS A 124 1.98 -6.13 -44.28
C LYS A 124 0.88 -6.20 -43.23
N GLN A 125 0.17 -5.10 -43.03
CA GLN A 125 -0.99 -5.04 -42.12
C GLN A 125 -2.02 -6.12 -42.47
N ASP A 126 -2.41 -6.89 -41.46
CA ASP A 126 -3.37 -7.98 -41.60
C ASP A 126 -4.12 -8.21 -40.26
N TYR A 127 -5.32 -7.64 -40.17
CA TYR A 127 -6.18 -7.81 -38.99
C TYR A 127 -6.61 -9.27 -38.75
N LYS A 128 -6.70 -10.11 -39.78
CA LYS A 128 -7.05 -11.52 -39.60
C LYS A 128 -5.92 -12.29 -38.93
N GLU A 129 -4.68 -12.03 -39.33
CA GLU A 129 -3.52 -12.60 -38.65
C GLU A 129 -3.31 -12.02 -37.25
N ALA A 130 -3.52 -10.72 -37.07
CA ALA A 130 -3.50 -10.11 -35.74
C ALA A 130 -4.50 -10.80 -34.77
N ALA A 131 -5.74 -11.00 -35.21
CA ALA A 131 -6.77 -11.68 -34.41
C ALA A 131 -6.38 -13.12 -34.05
N LYS A 132 -5.77 -13.88 -34.97
CA LYS A 132 -5.29 -15.25 -34.70
C LYS A 132 -4.20 -15.27 -33.63
N TRP A 133 -3.26 -14.33 -33.69
CA TRP A 133 -2.19 -14.23 -32.70
C TRP A 133 -2.70 -13.77 -31.34
N TYR A 134 -3.59 -12.78 -31.30
CA TYR A 134 -4.26 -12.40 -30.06
C TYR A 134 -5.11 -13.52 -29.48
N GLU A 135 -5.80 -14.33 -30.30
CA GLU A 135 -6.58 -15.47 -29.79
C GLU A 135 -5.69 -16.51 -29.11
N LYS A 136 -4.52 -16.83 -29.70
CA LYS A 136 -3.54 -17.72 -29.08
C LYS A 136 -3.04 -17.17 -27.74
N SER A 137 -2.65 -15.90 -27.72
CA SER A 137 -2.14 -15.23 -26.52
C SER A 137 -3.21 -15.11 -25.42
N ALA A 138 -4.43 -14.73 -25.78
CA ALA A 138 -5.56 -14.55 -24.87
C ALA A 138 -6.00 -15.87 -24.19
N LYS A 139 -5.90 -17.00 -24.91
CA LYS A 139 -6.14 -18.36 -24.35
C LYS A 139 -5.16 -18.68 -23.23
N ASN A 140 -3.92 -18.20 -23.33
CA ASN A 140 -2.88 -18.37 -22.32
C ASN A 140 -2.93 -17.31 -21.20
N GLY A 141 -3.97 -16.48 -21.15
CA GLY A 141 -4.20 -15.55 -20.04
C GLY A 141 -3.65 -14.14 -20.24
N ASP A 142 -3.00 -13.83 -21.38
CA ASP A 142 -2.44 -12.50 -21.64
C ASP A 142 -3.55 -11.43 -21.69
N MET A 143 -3.41 -10.43 -20.82
CA MET A 143 -4.43 -9.42 -20.60
C MET A 143 -4.49 -8.41 -21.75
N ASN A 144 -3.34 -8.06 -22.35
CA ASN A 144 -3.27 -7.16 -23.48
C ASN A 144 -3.94 -7.78 -24.70
N ALA A 145 -3.68 -9.08 -24.96
CA ALA A 145 -4.29 -9.81 -26.05
C ALA A 145 -5.80 -10.01 -25.85
N GLN A 146 -6.25 -10.28 -24.62
CA GLN A 146 -7.68 -10.33 -24.29
C GLN A 146 -8.38 -9.00 -24.58
N TYR A 147 -7.76 -7.87 -24.22
CA TYR A 147 -8.30 -6.55 -24.53
C TYR A 147 -8.31 -6.27 -26.04
N ASN A 148 -7.18 -6.43 -26.73
CA ASN A 148 -7.05 -6.15 -28.15
C ASN A 148 -8.00 -7.01 -28.99
N LEU A 149 -8.08 -8.32 -28.72
CA LEU A 149 -9.05 -9.19 -29.39
C LEU A 149 -10.50 -8.79 -29.09
N GLY A 150 -10.75 -8.35 -27.85
CA GLY A 150 -12.05 -7.84 -27.45
C GLY A 150 -12.47 -6.60 -28.25
N MET A 151 -11.54 -5.66 -28.45
CA MET A 151 -11.76 -4.48 -29.30
C MET A 151 -11.96 -4.87 -30.77
N MET A 152 -11.18 -5.83 -31.30
CA MET A 152 -11.39 -6.30 -32.68
C MET A 152 -12.77 -6.93 -32.90
N TYR A 153 -13.31 -7.66 -31.91
CA TYR A 153 -14.69 -8.16 -31.97
C TYR A 153 -15.74 -7.05 -31.84
N TYR A 154 -15.38 -5.93 -31.22
CA TYR A 154 -16.25 -4.77 -31.07
C TYR A 154 -16.31 -3.96 -32.38
N ASP A 155 -15.15 -3.66 -32.96
CA ASP A 155 -15.00 -2.84 -34.16
C ASP A 155 -15.20 -3.61 -35.47
N GLY A 156 -15.15 -4.95 -35.41
CA GLY A 156 -15.29 -5.82 -36.60
C GLY A 156 -14.03 -5.86 -37.48
N GLU A 157 -12.87 -5.55 -36.92
CA GLU A 157 -11.61 -5.46 -37.64
C GLU A 157 -11.01 -6.85 -37.86
N GLY A 158 -11.04 -7.33 -39.11
CA GLY A 158 -10.51 -8.65 -39.48
C GLY A 158 -11.31 -9.85 -38.98
N ILE A 159 -12.23 -9.66 -38.04
CA ILE A 159 -13.15 -10.67 -37.51
C ILE A 159 -14.58 -10.14 -37.50
N GLU A 160 -15.56 -11.03 -37.61
CA GLU A 160 -16.97 -10.65 -37.56
C GLU A 160 -17.32 -10.02 -36.22
N VAL A 161 -18.06 -8.90 -36.26
CA VAL A 161 -18.53 -8.18 -35.08
C VAL A 161 -19.26 -9.14 -34.14
N ASN A 162 -18.82 -9.19 -32.89
CA ASN A 162 -19.45 -9.99 -31.86
C ASN A 162 -19.33 -9.29 -30.50
N TYR A 163 -20.26 -8.38 -30.24
CA TYR A 163 -20.29 -7.58 -29.01
C TYR A 163 -20.28 -8.45 -27.74
N LYS A 164 -20.89 -9.64 -27.77
CA LYS A 164 -20.90 -10.57 -26.62
C LYS A 164 -19.51 -11.13 -26.34
N LYS A 165 -18.78 -11.56 -27.37
CA LYS A 165 -17.38 -12.01 -27.24
C LYS A 165 -16.46 -10.84 -26.87
N ALA A 166 -16.66 -9.67 -27.47
CA ALA A 166 -15.93 -8.44 -27.17
C ALA A 166 -15.99 -8.11 -25.68
N ILE A 167 -17.21 -7.93 -25.14
CA ILE A 167 -17.41 -7.59 -23.73
C ILE A 167 -16.85 -8.66 -22.80
N LYS A 168 -17.00 -9.95 -23.13
CA LYS A 168 -16.44 -11.05 -22.33
C LYS A 168 -14.91 -10.99 -22.25
N LEU A 169 -14.24 -10.74 -23.38
CA LEU A 169 -12.78 -10.67 -23.46
C LEU A 169 -12.24 -9.42 -22.75
N ILE A 170 -12.85 -8.25 -22.98
CA ILE A 170 -12.48 -6.99 -22.32
C ILE A 170 -12.71 -7.11 -20.80
N ARG A 171 -13.83 -7.71 -20.36
CA ARG A 171 -14.08 -7.95 -18.93
C ARG A 171 -13.04 -8.86 -18.30
N LYS A 172 -12.68 -9.96 -18.95
CA LYS A 172 -11.63 -10.86 -18.46
C LYS A 172 -10.28 -10.14 -18.32
N SER A 173 -9.94 -9.28 -19.29
CA SER A 173 -8.74 -8.44 -19.22
C SER A 173 -8.78 -7.45 -18.05
N ALA A 174 -9.94 -6.81 -17.83
CA ALA A 174 -10.15 -5.87 -16.73
C ALA A 174 -10.09 -6.53 -15.34
N GLU A 175 -10.69 -7.72 -15.20
CA GLU A 175 -10.68 -8.53 -13.96
C GLU A 175 -9.25 -8.92 -13.56
N ASN A 176 -8.41 -9.25 -14.53
CA ASN A 176 -7.00 -9.55 -14.29
C ASN A 176 -6.14 -8.29 -14.03
N GLY A 177 -6.73 -7.09 -14.07
CA GLY A 177 -6.09 -5.85 -13.65
C GLY A 177 -5.74 -4.86 -14.77
N TYR A 178 -6.11 -5.10 -16.04
CA TYR A 178 -5.71 -4.23 -17.14
C TYR A 178 -6.55 -2.95 -17.16
N TYR A 179 -5.89 -1.80 -16.98
CA TYR A 179 -6.59 -0.53 -16.76
C TYR A 179 -7.35 -0.04 -18.00
N LYS A 180 -6.77 -0.15 -19.22
CA LYS A 180 -7.47 0.24 -20.46
C LYS A 180 -8.74 -0.59 -20.69
N ALA A 181 -8.74 -1.86 -20.27
CA ALA A 181 -9.95 -2.68 -20.31
C ALA A 181 -11.02 -2.21 -19.32
N LYS A 182 -10.63 -1.75 -18.12
CA LYS A 182 -11.55 -1.16 -17.14
C LYS A 182 -12.20 0.12 -17.70
N GLU A 183 -11.42 0.98 -18.35
CA GLU A 183 -11.90 2.20 -19.01
C GLU A 183 -12.82 1.91 -20.20
N ALA A 184 -12.45 0.94 -21.05
CA ALA A 184 -13.26 0.54 -22.19
C ALA A 184 -14.63 -0.02 -21.77
N LEU A 185 -14.72 -0.77 -20.67
CA LEU A 185 -16.01 -1.24 -20.14
C LEU A 185 -16.92 -0.09 -19.70
N ASN A 186 -16.34 0.97 -19.12
CA ASN A 186 -17.10 2.16 -18.75
C ASN A 186 -17.67 2.84 -19.99
N SER A 187 -16.90 2.91 -21.08
CA SER A 187 -17.31 3.49 -22.37
C SER A 187 -18.34 2.63 -23.12
N LEU A 188 -18.16 1.31 -23.14
CA LEU A 188 -19.09 0.34 -23.75
C LEU A 188 -20.46 0.31 -23.04
N SER A 189 -20.49 0.59 -21.74
CA SER A 189 -21.74 0.73 -20.97
C SER A 189 -22.60 1.94 -21.42
N GLY A 190 -22.01 2.92 -22.11
CA GLY A 190 -22.70 4.05 -22.71
C GLY A 190 -23.36 3.72 -24.06
N ILE A 191 -22.73 2.85 -24.86
CA ILE A 191 -23.23 2.47 -26.21
C ILE A 191 -24.35 1.43 -26.10
N ALA A 192 -24.28 0.52 -25.11
CA ALA A 192 -25.38 -0.37 -24.76
C ALA A 192 -26.65 0.35 -24.27
N ARG A 193 -26.57 1.64 -23.86
CA ARG A 193 -27.75 2.48 -23.57
C ARG A 193 -28.39 3.09 -24.82
N ASN A 194 -27.62 3.30 -25.89
CA ASN A 194 -28.11 3.86 -27.15
C ASN A 194 -28.63 2.78 -28.11
N LEU A 195 -28.12 1.56 -28.01
CA LEU A 195 -28.70 0.39 -28.65
C LEU A 195 -29.80 -0.15 -27.73
N LYS A 196 -31.00 0.41 -27.83
CA LYS A 196 -32.19 -0.41 -27.59
C LYS A 196 -32.07 -1.63 -28.52
N PHE A 197 -31.73 -2.79 -27.99
CA PHE A 197 -32.21 -4.03 -28.60
C PHE A 197 -33.71 -4.07 -28.32
N ASP A 198 -34.44 -3.30 -29.13
CA ASP A 198 -35.88 -3.40 -29.25
C ASP A 198 -36.23 -4.81 -29.75
N ASN A 199 -37.42 -5.22 -29.35
CA ASN A 199 -38.00 -6.54 -29.44
C ASN A 199 -38.03 -7.16 -30.85
N ASP A 200 -38.25 -8.48 -30.83
CA ASP A 200 -38.75 -9.35 -31.90
C ASP A 200 -37.73 -10.07 -32.79
N ILE A 201 -37.18 -11.18 -32.27
CA ILE A 201 -37.13 -12.45 -33.03
C ILE A 201 -37.45 -13.62 -32.08
N ASN A 202 -38.72 -14.04 -32.12
CA ASN A 202 -39.22 -15.42 -32.06
C ASN A 202 -38.93 -16.30 -30.83
N LEU A 203 -39.89 -16.30 -29.89
CA LEU A 203 -39.91 -17.07 -28.64
C LEU A 203 -40.68 -18.42 -28.75
N GLU A 204 -40.87 -18.98 -29.95
CA GLU A 204 -41.55 -20.28 -30.13
C GLU A 204 -40.60 -21.47 -30.46
N GLY A 205 -39.29 -21.25 -30.53
CA GLY A 205 -38.33 -22.31 -30.93
C GLY A 205 -37.67 -23.12 -29.80
N ILE A 206 -37.82 -22.74 -28.53
CA ILE A 206 -37.08 -23.36 -27.41
C ILE A 206 -38.04 -23.67 -26.25
N LYS A 207 -39.10 -24.42 -26.55
CA LYS A 207 -40.00 -25.01 -25.53
C LYS A 207 -40.14 -26.53 -25.65
N GLN A 208 -39.18 -27.20 -26.28
CA GLN A 208 -39.29 -28.64 -26.55
C GLN A 208 -38.10 -29.50 -26.09
N CYS A 209 -37.30 -29.05 -25.13
CA CYS A 209 -36.24 -29.87 -24.53
C CYS A 209 -36.04 -29.63 -23.02
N GLU A 210 -37.10 -29.50 -22.22
CA GLU A 210 -36.97 -29.55 -20.75
C GLU A 210 -38.13 -30.31 -20.10
N SER A 211 -38.46 -31.49 -20.64
CA SER A 211 -39.35 -32.46 -19.98
C SER A 211 -38.55 -33.67 -19.53
N THR A 212 -37.78 -33.54 -18.45
CA THR A 212 -37.51 -34.61 -17.45
C THR A 212 -36.48 -34.09 -16.46
N ILE A 213 -36.93 -33.75 -15.25
CA ILE A 213 -36.36 -34.08 -13.93
C ILE A 213 -37.26 -33.39 -12.91
N GLU A 214 -38.25 -34.14 -12.43
CA GLU A 214 -38.98 -33.83 -11.21
C GLU A 214 -38.16 -34.28 -9.99
N SER A 215 -38.44 -33.60 -8.87
CA SER A 215 -38.11 -33.94 -7.48
C SER A 215 -36.71 -33.55 -6.97
N VAL A 216 -36.58 -32.32 -6.45
CA VAL A 216 -36.36 -32.04 -5.01
C VAL A 216 -36.81 -30.59 -4.70
N SER A 217 -37.98 -30.49 -4.06
CA SER A 217 -38.48 -29.44 -3.14
C SER A 217 -38.00 -27.96 -3.23
N ASN A 218 -38.91 -27.11 -3.74
CA ASN A 218 -39.44 -25.87 -3.17
C ASN A 218 -38.49 -24.88 -2.43
N VAL A 219 -38.08 -23.81 -3.12
CA VAL A 219 -38.49 -22.41 -2.84
C VAL A 219 -38.47 -21.65 -4.18
N GLU A 220 -39.61 -21.11 -4.63
CA GLU A 220 -39.68 -20.21 -5.80
C GLU A 220 -38.99 -18.87 -5.48
N GLU A 221 -37.86 -18.56 -6.11
CA GLU A 221 -37.29 -17.19 -6.15
C GLU A 221 -38.11 -16.34 -7.13
N LYS A 222 -39.12 -15.62 -6.62
CA LYS A 222 -39.77 -14.55 -7.38
C LYS A 222 -38.87 -13.31 -7.39
N ALA A 223 -38.15 -13.10 -8.48
CA ALA A 223 -37.33 -11.91 -8.75
C ALA A 223 -38.14 -10.58 -8.89
N SER A 224 -39.45 -10.58 -8.68
CA SER A 224 -40.32 -9.39 -8.89
C SER A 224 -40.22 -8.31 -7.80
N ASP A 225 -39.55 -8.57 -6.68
CA ASP A 225 -39.54 -7.68 -5.51
C ASP A 225 -38.16 -7.07 -5.17
N PHE A 226 -37.09 -7.35 -5.93
CA PHE A 226 -35.74 -6.83 -5.64
C PHE A 226 -35.58 -5.36 -6.07
N LYS A 227 -35.74 -4.44 -5.12
CA LYS A 227 -35.80 -2.98 -5.38
C LYS A 227 -34.42 -2.33 -5.36
N ILE A 228 -33.93 -1.94 -6.53
CA ILE A 228 -32.69 -1.19 -6.71
C ILE A 228 -32.96 0.19 -7.31
N GLU A 229 -32.25 1.19 -6.83
CA GLU A 229 -32.22 2.55 -7.35
C GLU A 229 -30.80 2.90 -7.77
N ARG A 230 -30.70 3.75 -8.79
CA ARG A 230 -29.42 4.25 -9.26
C ARG A 230 -29.14 5.63 -8.67
N SER A 231 -28.03 5.75 -7.94
CA SER A 231 -27.51 7.03 -7.46
C SER A 231 -26.15 7.28 -8.13
N GLY A 232 -26.15 8.07 -9.21
CA GLY A 232 -24.95 8.30 -10.03
C GLY A 232 -24.48 7.03 -10.77
N ASN A 233 -23.23 6.62 -10.53
CA ASN A 233 -22.62 5.41 -11.07
C ASN A 233 -22.77 4.17 -10.16
N SER A 234 -23.44 4.30 -9.02
CA SER A 234 -23.65 3.21 -8.06
C SER A 234 -25.09 2.73 -8.07
N TRP A 235 -25.27 1.41 -8.00
CA TRP A 235 -26.56 0.81 -7.70
C TRP A 235 -26.72 0.68 -6.20
N ARG A 236 -27.89 1.06 -5.68
CA ARG A 236 -28.22 0.98 -4.27
C ARG A 236 -29.54 0.22 -4.12
N TYR A 237 -29.57 -0.73 -3.20
CA TYR A 237 -30.80 -1.38 -2.81
C TYR A 237 -31.62 -0.44 -1.91
N ILE A 238 -32.90 -0.29 -2.25
CA ILE A 238 -33.85 0.62 -1.58
C ILE A 238 -35.03 -0.13 -0.96
N GLY A 239 -34.95 -1.47 -0.91
CA GLY A 239 -35.95 -2.27 -0.21
C GLY A 239 -35.86 -2.08 1.30
N ASN A 240 -36.96 -2.42 1.97
CA ASN A 240 -37.12 -2.28 3.42
C ASN A 240 -37.47 -3.63 4.07
N GLU A 241 -37.22 -4.74 3.35
CA GLU A 241 -37.50 -6.07 3.84
C GLU A 241 -36.63 -6.42 5.06
N GLU A 242 -37.21 -7.14 6.01
CA GLU A 242 -36.49 -7.61 7.20
C GLU A 242 -35.53 -8.77 6.86
N VAL A 243 -35.91 -9.61 5.91
CA VAL A 243 -35.09 -10.68 5.33
C VAL A 243 -34.89 -10.37 3.85
N LEU A 244 -33.63 -10.14 3.47
CA LEU A 244 -33.24 -9.89 2.09
C LEU A 244 -32.67 -11.16 1.48
N ILE A 245 -33.27 -11.60 0.37
CA ILE A 245 -32.71 -12.64 -0.49
C ILE A 245 -32.13 -11.95 -1.71
N ILE A 246 -30.81 -12.06 -1.88
CA ILE A 246 -30.16 -11.54 -3.08
C ILE A 246 -30.37 -12.58 -4.18
N PRO A 247 -30.97 -12.21 -5.32
CA PRO A 247 -31.27 -13.17 -6.37
C PRO A 247 -29.97 -13.71 -6.96
N SER A 248 -29.96 -15.00 -7.27
CA SER A 248 -28.82 -15.66 -7.91
C SER A 248 -28.51 -15.09 -9.30
N GLU A 249 -29.51 -14.52 -9.97
CA GLU A 249 -29.43 -13.82 -11.25
C GLU A 249 -30.30 -12.56 -11.33
N ILE A 250 -29.88 -11.56 -12.11
CA ILE A 250 -30.67 -10.37 -12.45
C ILE A 250 -30.66 -10.23 -13.98
N GLY A 251 -31.84 -10.28 -14.60
CA GLY A 251 -31.97 -10.22 -16.06
C GLY A 251 -31.29 -11.39 -16.79
N GLY A 252 -31.29 -12.58 -16.19
CA GLY A 252 -30.63 -13.79 -16.71
C GLY A 252 -29.10 -13.77 -16.62
N MET A 253 -28.52 -12.81 -15.90
CA MET A 253 -27.08 -12.76 -15.60
C MET A 253 -26.84 -13.14 -14.15
N PRO A 254 -25.89 -14.06 -13.86
CA PRO A 254 -25.58 -14.43 -12.50
C PRO A 254 -25.03 -13.23 -11.72
N VAL A 255 -25.48 -13.06 -10.48
CA VAL A 255 -24.94 -12.06 -9.56
C VAL A 255 -23.62 -12.58 -9.01
N THR A 256 -22.50 -12.15 -9.60
CA THR A 256 -21.16 -12.63 -9.22
C THR A 256 -20.46 -11.81 -8.16
N GLU A 257 -20.97 -10.63 -7.84
CA GLU A 257 -20.43 -9.74 -6.81
C GLU A 257 -21.52 -8.87 -6.21
N ILE A 258 -21.28 -8.40 -4.99
CA ILE A 258 -22.10 -7.40 -4.29
C ILE A 258 -21.38 -6.04 -4.43
N PRO A 259 -21.90 -5.10 -5.24
CA PRO A 259 -21.20 -3.86 -5.59
C PRO A 259 -20.93 -2.92 -4.41
N GLU A 260 -20.02 -1.96 -4.64
CA GLU A 260 -19.67 -0.95 -3.64
C GLU A 260 -20.92 -0.23 -3.14
N ARG A 261 -21.07 -0.16 -1.80
CA ARG A 261 -22.18 0.50 -1.10
C ARG A 261 -23.60 -0.01 -1.47
N ALA A 262 -23.73 -1.16 -2.14
CA ALA A 262 -25.01 -1.66 -2.65
C ALA A 262 -26.11 -1.72 -1.57
N PHE A 263 -25.77 -2.20 -0.37
CA PHE A 263 -26.68 -2.32 0.76
C PHE A 263 -26.32 -1.36 1.91
N SER A 264 -25.57 -0.29 1.62
CA SER A 264 -25.14 0.64 2.67
C SER A 264 -26.33 1.35 3.34
N ASN A 265 -26.34 1.35 4.67
CA ASN A 265 -27.39 1.87 5.54
C ASN A 265 -28.76 1.15 5.44
N CYS A 266 -28.78 -0.07 4.89
CA CYS A 266 -30.02 -0.85 4.82
C CYS A 266 -30.40 -1.40 6.20
N LYS A 267 -31.72 -1.51 6.45
CA LYS A 267 -32.30 -1.80 7.78
C LYS A 267 -32.66 -3.28 7.99
N MET A 268 -32.30 -4.15 7.06
CA MET A 268 -32.60 -5.59 7.10
C MET A 268 -31.91 -6.26 8.30
N LYS A 269 -32.53 -7.33 8.80
CA LYS A 269 -32.00 -8.18 9.88
C LYS A 269 -31.30 -9.42 9.38
N LYS A 270 -31.70 -9.94 8.21
CA LYS A 270 -31.10 -11.12 7.60
C LYS A 270 -30.78 -10.90 6.14
N VAL A 271 -29.62 -11.39 5.69
CA VAL A 271 -29.24 -11.42 4.27
C VAL A 271 -28.86 -12.83 3.85
N ILE A 272 -29.45 -13.29 2.76
CA ILE A 272 -29.09 -14.54 2.08
C ILE A 272 -28.34 -14.17 0.80
N ILE A 273 -27.07 -14.53 0.74
CA ILE A 273 -26.20 -14.31 -0.42
C ILE A 273 -26.15 -15.62 -1.23
N PRO A 274 -26.41 -15.60 -2.54
CA PRO A 274 -26.39 -16.81 -3.37
C PRO A 274 -24.95 -17.26 -3.65
N ASP A 275 -24.74 -18.56 -3.88
CA ASP A 275 -23.44 -19.15 -4.20
C ASP A 275 -22.83 -18.66 -5.54
N THR A 276 -23.58 -17.90 -6.32
CA THR A 276 -23.06 -17.23 -7.52
C THR A 276 -22.11 -16.07 -7.18
N VAL A 277 -22.25 -15.48 -5.99
CA VAL A 277 -21.46 -14.32 -5.53
C VAL A 277 -20.06 -14.76 -5.09
N LYS A 278 -19.03 -14.11 -5.63
CA LYS A 278 -17.62 -14.35 -5.34
C LYS A 278 -16.93 -13.23 -4.57
N VAL A 279 -17.44 -12.01 -4.66
CA VAL A 279 -16.79 -10.82 -4.10
C VAL A 279 -17.81 -9.94 -3.37
N LEU A 280 -17.48 -9.54 -2.15
CA LEU A 280 -18.16 -8.47 -1.44
C LEU A 280 -17.32 -7.20 -1.56
N ARG A 281 -17.78 -6.25 -2.37
CA ARG A 281 -17.04 -5.01 -2.64
C ARG A 281 -17.08 -4.05 -1.46
N LYS A 282 -16.19 -3.06 -1.52
CA LYS A 282 -16.01 -2.03 -0.50
C LYS A 282 -17.33 -1.47 0.01
N SER A 283 -17.47 -1.39 1.34
CA SER A 283 -18.65 -0.79 1.98
C SER A 283 -20.02 -1.40 1.60
N SER A 284 -20.06 -2.57 0.98
CA SER A 284 -21.29 -3.11 0.39
C SER A 284 -22.42 -3.35 1.40
N PHE A 285 -22.13 -3.63 2.68
CA PHE A 285 -23.10 -3.73 3.78
C PHE A 285 -22.83 -2.72 4.92
N SER A 286 -22.11 -1.63 4.63
CA SER A 286 -21.73 -0.65 5.65
C SER A 286 -22.95 0.00 6.34
N ASN A 287 -22.88 0.23 7.65
CA ASN A 287 -23.93 0.84 8.47
C ASN A 287 -25.27 0.08 8.46
N CYS A 288 -25.27 -1.22 8.17
CA CYS A 288 -26.45 -2.07 8.35
C CYS A 288 -26.67 -2.40 9.83
N THR A 289 -27.08 -1.41 10.62
CA THR A 289 -27.07 -1.50 12.09
C THR A 289 -28.00 -2.58 12.66
N ASN A 290 -28.99 -3.04 11.89
CA ASN A 290 -29.95 -4.06 12.31
C ASN A 290 -29.58 -5.48 11.84
N LEU A 291 -28.55 -5.62 11.00
CA LEU A 291 -28.16 -6.91 10.43
C LEU A 291 -27.65 -7.83 11.55
N THR A 292 -28.36 -8.91 11.79
CA THR A 292 -28.05 -9.92 12.83
C THR A 292 -27.58 -11.24 12.25
N ASP A 293 -28.10 -11.61 11.07
CA ASP A 293 -27.90 -12.92 10.45
C ASP A 293 -27.42 -12.75 9.01
N ILE A 294 -26.20 -13.19 8.73
CA ILE A 294 -25.62 -13.20 7.38
C ILE A 294 -24.75 -14.43 7.21
N ASN A 295 -25.05 -15.21 6.17
CA ASN A 295 -24.24 -16.35 5.77
C ASN A 295 -23.33 -15.94 4.60
N ILE A 296 -22.03 -16.16 4.76
CA ILE A 296 -21.03 -15.88 3.71
C ILE A 296 -20.83 -17.18 2.94
N PRO A 297 -21.37 -17.35 1.72
CA PRO A 297 -21.24 -18.60 0.96
C PRO A 297 -19.79 -18.94 0.64
N LYS A 298 -19.50 -20.24 0.46
CA LYS A 298 -18.15 -20.76 0.14
C LYS A 298 -17.58 -20.25 -1.19
N SER A 299 -18.44 -19.73 -2.05
CA SER A 299 -18.07 -19.08 -3.30
C SER A 299 -17.33 -17.76 -3.11
N ILE A 300 -17.49 -17.11 -1.95
CA ILE A 300 -16.82 -15.84 -1.66
C ILE A 300 -15.32 -16.06 -1.46
N THR A 301 -14.56 -15.27 -2.22
CA THR A 301 -13.09 -15.26 -2.25
C THR A 301 -12.51 -13.96 -1.71
N ASN A 302 -13.24 -12.84 -1.82
CA ASN A 302 -12.77 -11.52 -1.36
C ASN A 302 -13.87 -10.80 -0.56
N ILE A 303 -13.49 -10.31 0.62
CA ILE A 303 -14.28 -9.35 1.42
C ILE A 303 -13.45 -8.06 1.51
N GLU A 304 -13.82 -7.07 0.71
CA GLU A 304 -13.06 -5.82 0.61
C GLU A 304 -13.24 -4.91 1.84
N GLY A 305 -12.45 -3.83 1.90
CA GLY A 305 -12.45 -2.93 3.04
C GLY A 305 -13.81 -2.30 3.35
N PHE A 306 -14.04 -1.97 4.61
CA PHE A 306 -15.27 -1.33 5.09
C PHE A 306 -16.57 -2.12 4.85
N THR A 307 -16.52 -3.38 4.39
CA THR A 307 -17.71 -4.14 3.95
C THR A 307 -18.83 -4.18 4.99
N PHE A 308 -18.53 -4.48 6.25
CA PHE A 308 -19.47 -4.56 7.37
C PHE A 308 -19.20 -3.50 8.45
N ILE A 309 -18.57 -2.36 8.09
CA ILE A 309 -18.33 -1.29 9.07
C ILE A 309 -19.64 -0.83 9.73
N ASP A 310 -19.65 -0.68 11.04
CA ASP A 310 -20.79 -0.27 11.86
C ASP A 310 -22.04 -1.18 11.72
N CYS A 311 -21.87 -2.45 11.33
CA CYS A 311 -22.89 -3.51 11.44
C CYS A 311 -23.05 -3.97 12.89
N LYS A 312 -23.58 -3.09 13.74
CA LYS A 312 -23.56 -3.19 15.21
C LYS A 312 -24.24 -4.42 15.79
N SER A 313 -25.16 -5.07 15.06
CA SER A 313 -25.98 -6.19 15.57
C SER A 313 -25.51 -7.58 15.14
N ILE A 314 -24.45 -7.70 14.32
CA ILE A 314 -23.92 -9.01 13.91
C ILE A 314 -23.26 -9.68 15.12
N LYS A 315 -23.77 -10.84 15.53
CA LYS A 315 -23.22 -11.62 16.67
C LYS A 315 -22.17 -12.64 16.26
N LYS A 316 -22.38 -13.24 15.09
CA LYS A 316 -21.53 -14.29 14.55
C LYS A 316 -21.48 -14.12 13.04
N ILE A 317 -20.31 -14.35 12.47
CA ILE A 317 -20.13 -14.48 11.03
C ILE A 317 -19.21 -15.67 10.76
N GLU A 318 -19.62 -16.54 9.84
CA GLU A 318 -18.82 -17.70 9.43
C GLU A 318 -18.03 -17.33 8.19
N LEU A 319 -16.70 -17.36 8.29
CA LEU A 319 -15.78 -17.13 7.18
C LEU A 319 -15.19 -18.48 6.72
N HIS A 320 -14.99 -18.64 5.42
CA HIS A 320 -14.51 -19.88 4.82
C HIS A 320 -13.07 -19.76 4.32
N ASP A 321 -12.34 -20.87 4.30
CA ASP A 321 -10.91 -20.92 3.91
C ASP A 321 -10.61 -20.51 2.46
N ASN A 322 -11.64 -20.41 1.60
CA ASN A 322 -11.52 -19.91 0.23
C ASN A 322 -11.28 -18.39 0.15
N ILE A 323 -11.51 -17.68 1.25
CA ILE A 323 -11.33 -16.23 1.33
C ILE A 323 -9.83 -15.92 1.37
N VAL A 324 -9.35 -15.21 0.34
CA VAL A 324 -7.96 -14.79 0.19
C VAL A 324 -7.71 -13.34 0.64
N GLU A 325 -8.78 -12.57 0.85
CA GLU A 325 -8.69 -11.15 1.24
C GLU A 325 -9.74 -10.77 2.28
N LEU A 326 -9.27 -10.13 3.36
CA LEU A 326 -10.08 -9.39 4.34
C LEU A 326 -9.56 -7.94 4.40
N GLY A 327 -10.29 -7.02 3.76
CA GLY A 327 -9.83 -5.64 3.61
C GLY A 327 -9.88 -4.80 4.89
N SER A 328 -9.17 -3.67 4.89
CA SER A 328 -9.10 -2.76 6.05
C SER A 328 -10.50 -2.32 6.53
N HIS A 329 -10.71 -2.25 7.84
CA HIS A 329 -11.95 -1.80 8.47
C HIS A 329 -13.18 -2.67 8.14
N ALA A 330 -13.02 -3.88 7.56
CA ALA A 330 -14.16 -4.66 7.08
C ALA A 330 -15.17 -5.04 8.16
N PHE A 331 -14.76 -5.21 9.42
CA PHE A 331 -15.65 -5.50 10.56
C PHE A 331 -15.57 -4.45 11.67
N GLU A 332 -15.06 -3.25 11.37
CA GLU A 332 -14.96 -2.18 12.36
C GLU A 332 -16.35 -1.82 12.92
N GLY A 333 -16.48 -1.72 14.24
CA GLY A 333 -17.73 -1.33 14.89
C GLY A 333 -18.82 -2.42 14.87
N CYS A 334 -18.49 -3.68 14.57
CA CYS A 334 -19.36 -4.84 14.79
C CYS A 334 -19.46 -5.15 16.30
N LYS A 335 -20.14 -4.27 17.05
CA LYS A 335 -20.11 -4.24 18.53
C LYS A 335 -20.62 -5.51 19.21
N GLU A 336 -21.51 -6.25 18.57
CA GLU A 336 -22.10 -7.48 19.11
C GLU A 336 -21.35 -8.76 18.68
N LEU A 337 -20.31 -8.67 17.83
CA LEU A 337 -19.58 -9.84 17.34
C LEU A 337 -18.82 -10.51 18.48
N GLU A 338 -19.13 -11.77 18.79
CA GLU A 338 -18.58 -12.48 19.95
C GLU A 338 -17.33 -13.32 19.61
N LYS A 339 -17.32 -13.96 18.43
CA LYS A 339 -16.23 -14.84 18.00
C LYS A 339 -16.01 -14.72 16.50
N ILE A 340 -14.75 -14.81 16.08
CA ILE A 340 -14.37 -14.92 14.67
C ILE A 340 -13.23 -15.90 14.45
N ILE A 341 -13.33 -16.65 13.35
CA ILE A 341 -12.29 -17.54 12.84
C ILE A 341 -11.76 -16.92 11.57
N VAL A 342 -10.49 -16.54 11.56
CA VAL A 342 -9.84 -15.94 10.39
C VAL A 342 -9.48 -17.06 9.38
N PRO A 343 -9.83 -16.92 8.08
CA PRO A 343 -9.54 -17.94 7.07
C PRO A 343 -8.05 -18.28 6.93
N LYS A 344 -7.73 -19.55 6.64
CA LYS A 344 -6.34 -20.04 6.54
C LYS A 344 -5.47 -19.34 5.50
N GLY A 345 -6.07 -18.81 4.43
CA GLY A 345 -5.35 -18.12 3.34
C GLY A 345 -4.87 -16.71 3.70
N ILE A 346 -5.30 -16.16 4.84
CA ILE A 346 -4.99 -14.77 5.23
C ILE A 346 -3.60 -14.68 5.84
N LYS A 347 -2.72 -13.95 5.16
CA LYS A 347 -1.35 -13.66 5.61
C LYS A 347 -1.22 -12.37 6.42
N HIS A 348 -2.12 -11.41 6.21
CA HIS A 348 -2.07 -10.11 6.85
C HIS A 348 -3.46 -9.72 7.37
N LEU A 349 -3.54 -9.32 8.64
CA LEU A 349 -4.73 -8.63 9.14
C LEU A 349 -4.59 -7.14 8.82
N GLU A 350 -5.43 -6.66 7.90
CA GLU A 350 -5.43 -5.28 7.44
C GLU A 350 -5.81 -4.26 8.53
N ASN A 351 -5.46 -3.00 8.33
CA ASN A 351 -5.64 -1.94 9.33
C ASN A 351 -7.10 -1.81 9.80
N SER A 352 -7.29 -1.68 11.12
CA SER A 352 -8.58 -1.52 11.82
C SER A 352 -9.61 -2.62 11.53
N LEU A 353 -9.20 -3.80 11.05
CA LEU A 353 -10.11 -4.86 10.59
C LEU A 353 -11.23 -5.20 11.59
N PHE A 354 -10.93 -5.26 12.89
CA PHE A 354 -11.87 -5.54 13.98
C PHE A 354 -11.93 -4.39 15.01
N HIS A 355 -11.59 -3.17 14.61
CA HIS A 355 -11.58 -2.02 15.52
C HIS A 355 -12.95 -1.82 16.18
N SER A 356 -12.98 -1.55 17.48
CA SER A 356 -14.21 -1.32 18.26
C SER A 356 -15.25 -2.46 18.22
N CYS A 357 -14.83 -3.71 18.03
CA CYS A 357 -15.66 -4.90 18.24
C CYS A 357 -15.79 -5.22 19.75
N LEU A 358 -16.65 -4.46 20.43
CA LEU A 358 -16.69 -4.40 21.90
C LEU A 358 -16.94 -5.75 22.59
N LYS A 359 -17.78 -6.62 22.02
CA LYS A 359 -18.10 -7.96 22.56
C LYS A 359 -17.22 -9.09 22.03
N LEU A 360 -16.19 -8.80 21.23
CA LEU A 360 -15.35 -9.83 20.66
C LEU A 360 -14.53 -10.51 21.76
N GLU A 361 -14.86 -11.75 22.10
CA GLU A 361 -14.28 -12.52 23.20
C GLU A 361 -13.17 -13.47 22.72
N GLU A 362 -13.30 -14.02 21.51
CA GLU A 362 -12.38 -15.02 20.96
C GLU A 362 -12.08 -14.77 19.48
N VAL A 363 -10.78 -14.79 19.14
CA VAL A 363 -10.29 -14.69 17.76
C VAL A 363 -9.36 -15.87 17.50
N ILE A 364 -9.69 -16.68 16.50
CA ILE A 364 -8.83 -17.78 16.04
C ILE A 364 -8.04 -17.31 14.81
N LEU A 365 -6.73 -17.18 14.97
CA LEU A 365 -5.78 -16.77 13.92
C LEU A 365 -5.20 -18.00 13.18
N PRO A 366 -4.91 -17.91 11.87
CA PRO A 366 -4.35 -19.02 11.11
C PRO A 366 -2.82 -19.13 11.29
N GLU A 367 -2.29 -20.35 11.30
CA GLU A 367 -0.84 -20.65 11.45
C GLU A 367 0.07 -20.08 10.34
N GLY A 368 -0.49 -19.50 9.28
CA GLY A 368 0.25 -18.83 8.20
C GLY A 368 0.24 -17.30 8.29
N LEU A 369 -0.32 -16.72 9.37
CA LEU A 369 -0.45 -15.28 9.54
C LEU A 369 0.92 -14.64 9.82
N GLU A 370 1.33 -13.68 8.98
CA GLU A 370 2.64 -13.03 9.04
C GLU A 370 2.58 -11.66 9.74
N GLU A 371 1.48 -10.91 9.61
CA GLU A 371 1.35 -9.56 10.16
C GLU A 371 -0.02 -9.26 10.78
N ILE A 372 -0.02 -8.56 11.92
CA ILE A 372 -1.18 -7.88 12.51
C ILE A 372 -1.03 -6.36 12.29
N GLY A 373 -1.91 -5.77 11.47
CA GLY A 373 -1.93 -4.37 11.08
C GLY A 373 -2.23 -3.36 12.20
N LEU A 374 -2.30 -2.08 11.84
CA LEU A 374 -2.57 -0.98 12.78
C LEU A 374 -3.98 -1.06 13.33
N PHE A 375 -4.16 -0.85 14.64
CA PHE A 375 -5.48 -0.75 15.30
C PHE A 375 -6.42 -1.95 15.11
N VAL A 376 -5.93 -3.11 14.65
CA VAL A 376 -6.76 -4.27 14.25
C VAL A 376 -7.80 -4.65 15.30
N PHE A 377 -7.40 -4.75 16.57
CA PHE A 377 -8.25 -5.06 17.71
C PHE A 377 -8.34 -3.88 18.71
N GLU A 378 -8.03 -2.66 18.28
CA GLU A 378 -8.15 -1.50 19.18
C GLU A 378 -9.60 -1.36 19.67
N MET A 379 -9.81 -1.21 20.98
CA MET A 379 -11.10 -1.18 21.66
C MET A 379 -11.92 -2.48 21.59
N CYS A 380 -11.31 -3.64 21.34
CA CYS A 380 -11.95 -4.94 21.59
C CYS A 380 -11.95 -5.26 23.10
N LEU A 381 -12.84 -4.59 23.85
CA LEU A 381 -12.84 -4.56 25.31
C LEU A 381 -12.95 -5.96 25.95
N ASN A 382 -13.74 -6.86 25.35
CA ASN A 382 -14.02 -8.20 25.88
C ASN A 382 -13.06 -9.30 25.42
N LEU A 383 -12.03 -8.99 24.63
CA LEU A 383 -11.14 -10.00 24.08
C LEU A 383 -10.30 -10.63 25.20
N ARG A 384 -10.64 -11.86 25.63
CA ARG A 384 -10.03 -12.49 26.82
C ARG A 384 -8.71 -13.18 26.54
N LYS A 385 -8.65 -13.91 25.43
CA LYS A 385 -7.50 -14.71 25.03
C LYS A 385 -7.34 -14.66 23.52
N ILE A 386 -6.11 -14.51 23.06
CA ILE A 386 -5.76 -14.67 21.66
C ILE A 386 -4.49 -15.51 21.55
N HIS A 387 -4.56 -16.56 20.73
CA HIS A 387 -3.38 -17.36 20.40
C HIS A 387 -2.67 -16.73 19.21
N LEU A 388 -1.44 -16.27 19.42
CA LEU A 388 -0.59 -15.75 18.36
C LEU A 388 0.22 -16.90 17.75
N PRO A 389 0.02 -17.26 16.48
CA PRO A 389 0.79 -18.31 15.81
C PRO A 389 2.26 -17.90 15.65
N ASN A 390 3.14 -18.91 15.59
CA ASN A 390 4.60 -18.73 15.41
C ASN A 390 5.01 -18.29 13.99
N SER A 391 4.06 -18.00 13.11
CA SER A 391 4.30 -17.38 11.80
C SER A 391 4.38 -15.86 11.87
N ILE A 392 3.84 -15.24 12.93
CA ILE A 392 3.75 -13.78 13.04
C ILE A 392 5.15 -13.19 13.15
N ARG A 393 5.48 -12.29 12.22
CA ARG A 393 6.71 -11.49 12.22
C ARG A 393 6.48 -10.09 12.75
N VAL A 394 5.28 -9.52 12.53
CA VAL A 394 5.01 -8.12 12.86
C VAL A 394 3.66 -7.94 13.54
N ILE A 395 3.65 -7.18 14.64
CA ILE A 395 2.45 -6.61 15.26
C ILE A 395 2.59 -5.09 15.20
N ARG A 396 1.66 -4.36 14.57
CA ARG A 396 1.79 -2.90 14.36
C ARG A 396 1.29 -2.07 15.56
N GLU A 397 1.49 -0.75 15.48
CA GLU A 397 1.12 0.23 16.51
C GLU A 397 -0.36 0.08 16.91
N LYS A 398 -0.62 0.03 18.22
CA LYS A 398 -1.96 -0.11 18.82
C LYS A 398 -2.81 -1.30 18.36
N ALA A 399 -2.21 -2.35 17.80
CA ALA A 399 -2.94 -3.52 17.30
C ALA A 399 -3.94 -4.12 18.31
N PHE A 400 -3.67 -4.07 19.61
CA PHE A 400 -4.51 -4.57 20.71
C PHE A 400 -4.83 -3.49 21.74
N SER A 401 -4.74 -2.20 21.36
CA SER A 401 -4.92 -1.09 22.29
C SER A 401 -6.31 -1.13 22.93
N TYR A 402 -6.40 -0.99 24.25
CA TYR A 402 -7.63 -1.03 25.03
C TYR A 402 -8.37 -2.38 24.96
N CYS A 403 -7.67 -3.51 24.76
CA CYS A 403 -8.24 -4.84 25.05
C CYS A 403 -8.21 -5.09 26.57
N THR A 404 -9.15 -4.49 27.30
CA THR A 404 -9.13 -4.44 28.77
C THR A 404 -9.26 -5.81 29.42
N GLU A 405 -10.04 -6.73 28.85
CA GLU A 405 -10.26 -8.09 29.37
C GLU A 405 -9.18 -9.11 28.95
N LEU A 406 -8.16 -8.71 28.19
CA LEU A 406 -7.13 -9.62 27.71
C LEU A 406 -6.25 -10.09 28.88
N GLU A 407 -6.41 -11.35 29.30
CA GLU A 407 -5.81 -11.89 30.53
C GLU A 407 -4.34 -12.30 30.35
N SER A 408 -4.03 -12.87 29.17
CA SER A 408 -2.69 -13.38 28.86
C SER A 408 -2.47 -13.38 27.36
N ILE A 409 -1.21 -13.18 26.98
CA ILE A 409 -0.80 -13.29 25.59
C ILE A 409 0.57 -13.95 25.48
N ASN A 410 0.62 -15.02 24.68
CA ASN A 410 1.88 -15.67 24.34
C ASN A 410 2.48 -14.95 23.15
N ILE A 411 3.66 -14.37 23.32
CA ILE A 411 4.37 -13.70 22.23
C ILE A 411 5.14 -14.76 21.43
N PRO A 412 4.92 -14.88 20.11
CA PRO A 412 5.58 -15.91 19.30
C PRO A 412 7.08 -15.65 19.19
N GLU A 413 7.88 -16.72 19.12
CA GLU A 413 9.35 -16.63 19.03
C GLU A 413 9.81 -15.99 17.70
N SER A 414 8.97 -16.08 16.67
CA SER A 414 9.19 -15.51 15.33
C SER A 414 9.02 -13.99 15.24
N LEU A 415 8.54 -13.33 16.30
CA LEU A 415 8.16 -11.93 16.26
C LEU A 415 9.39 -11.02 16.12
N GLU A 416 9.47 -10.30 15.01
CA GLU A 416 10.56 -9.39 14.65
C GLU A 416 10.27 -7.94 15.08
N ASP A 417 9.02 -7.49 14.95
CA ASP A 417 8.61 -6.12 15.29
C ASP A 417 7.29 -6.10 16.09
N ILE A 418 7.27 -5.29 17.14
CA ILE A 418 6.07 -4.96 17.92
C ILE A 418 5.96 -3.45 18.02
N GLY A 419 4.89 -2.93 17.42
CA GLY A 419 4.61 -1.52 17.32
C GLY A 419 4.42 -0.87 18.68
N ASP A 420 4.79 0.40 18.76
CA ASP A 420 4.60 1.20 19.96
C ASP A 420 3.14 1.11 20.42
N THR A 421 2.94 1.02 21.74
CA THR A 421 1.59 1.02 22.32
C THR A 421 0.68 -0.11 21.79
N ALA A 422 1.23 -1.20 21.21
CA ALA A 422 0.45 -2.33 20.70
C ALA A 422 -0.59 -2.84 21.72
N PHE A 423 -0.24 -2.84 23.02
CA PHE A 423 -1.10 -3.27 24.13
C PHE A 423 -1.45 -2.13 25.11
N ILE A 424 -1.40 -0.87 24.68
CA ILE A 424 -1.71 0.25 25.59
C ILE A 424 -3.15 0.13 26.09
N GLY A 425 -3.36 0.27 27.40
CA GLY A 425 -4.70 0.17 27.98
C GLY A 425 -5.26 -1.25 28.11
N CYS A 426 -4.46 -2.30 27.85
CA CYS A 426 -4.81 -3.67 28.26
C CYS A 426 -4.54 -3.83 29.76
N THR A 427 -5.56 -3.64 30.59
CA THR A 427 -5.42 -3.56 32.04
C THR A 427 -5.31 -4.90 32.75
N ASN A 428 -5.83 -5.99 32.17
CA ASN A 428 -5.91 -7.32 32.81
C ASN A 428 -4.81 -8.30 32.35
N ILE A 429 -3.81 -7.87 31.57
CA ILE A 429 -2.71 -8.75 31.16
C ILE A 429 -1.83 -9.04 32.39
N ASN A 430 -2.03 -10.20 33.00
CA ASN A 430 -1.36 -10.60 34.24
C ASN A 430 -0.15 -11.53 34.00
N ASP A 431 -0.03 -12.12 32.81
CA ASP A 431 1.07 -13.03 32.46
C ASP A 431 1.46 -12.87 30.97
N ILE A 432 2.68 -12.38 30.71
CA ILE A 432 3.31 -12.39 29.38
C ILE A 432 4.42 -13.43 29.41
N LYS A 433 4.12 -14.65 28.98
CA LYS A 433 5.09 -15.75 28.93
C LYS A 433 6.09 -15.51 27.81
N THR A 434 7.37 -15.32 28.17
CA THR A 434 8.48 -15.15 27.23
C THR A 434 9.70 -15.93 27.73
N LYS A 435 10.47 -16.57 26.83
CA LYS A 435 11.70 -17.28 27.19
C LYS A 435 12.94 -16.38 27.31
N ASP A 436 12.86 -15.10 26.95
CA ASP A 436 13.98 -14.16 26.95
C ASP A 436 13.73 -12.96 27.89
N VAL A 437 14.15 -13.12 29.15
CA VAL A 437 13.70 -12.34 30.31
C VAL A 437 14.49 -11.03 30.55
N ASN A 438 15.65 -10.82 29.93
CA ASN A 438 16.52 -9.70 30.35
C ASN A 438 16.30 -8.35 29.65
N LYS A 439 15.41 -8.24 28.65
CA LYS A 439 15.02 -6.95 28.02
C LYS A 439 13.60 -6.47 28.34
N LYS A 440 12.74 -7.30 28.94
CA LYS A 440 11.30 -7.02 29.11
C LYS A 440 10.88 -6.60 30.53
N ILE A 441 11.58 -7.03 31.59
CA ILE A 441 11.24 -6.65 32.98
C ILE A 441 11.54 -5.16 33.24
N THR A 442 12.57 -4.59 32.59
CA THR A 442 12.94 -3.17 32.71
C THR A 442 11.84 -2.23 32.16
N LYS A 443 11.06 -2.68 31.18
CA LYS A 443 9.96 -1.92 30.57
C LYS A 443 8.74 -1.80 31.50
N LEU A 444 8.39 -2.87 32.22
CA LEU A 444 7.28 -2.87 33.18
C LEU A 444 7.60 -2.05 34.45
N ASN A 445 8.83 -2.15 34.96
CA ASN A 445 9.27 -1.39 36.14
C ASN A 445 9.28 0.13 35.88
N THR A 446 9.48 0.56 34.63
CA THR A 446 9.48 1.97 34.24
C THR A 446 8.07 2.56 34.24
N GLU A 447 7.04 1.77 33.92
CA GLU A 447 5.63 2.21 33.92
C GLU A 447 5.07 2.38 35.34
N VAL A 448 5.47 1.52 36.29
CA VAL A 448 5.12 1.69 37.72
C VAL A 448 5.76 2.96 38.31
N GLU A 449 7.00 3.27 37.93
CA GLU A 449 7.68 4.52 38.32
C GLU A 449 7.03 5.77 37.71
N ILE A 450 6.46 5.67 36.50
CA ILE A 450 5.70 6.74 35.85
C ILE A 450 4.38 7.00 36.61
N LEU A 451 3.68 5.95 37.06
CA LEU A 451 2.44 6.09 37.83
C LEU A 451 2.67 6.71 39.21
N LYS A 452 3.79 6.40 39.88
CA LYS A 452 4.22 7.08 41.11
C LYS A 452 4.47 8.57 40.91
N ARG A 453 5.03 8.97 39.76
CA ARG A 453 5.35 10.37 39.44
C ARG A 453 4.11 11.18 39.02
N GLN A 454 3.00 10.52 38.69
CA GLN A 454 1.76 11.14 38.23
C GLN A 454 0.69 11.27 39.33
N GLY A 455 0.98 10.87 40.58
CA GLY A 455 0.12 11.16 41.74
C GLY A 455 -1.16 10.32 41.85
N HIS A 456 -1.23 9.19 41.16
CA HIS A 456 -2.41 8.30 41.17
C HIS A 456 -2.30 7.22 42.27
N GLU A 457 -2.27 7.63 43.54
CA GLU A 457 -2.14 6.70 44.69
C GLU A 457 -3.34 5.75 44.85
N SER A 458 -4.54 6.16 44.46
CA SER A 458 -5.77 5.34 44.57
C SER A 458 -5.84 4.17 43.57
N VAL A 459 -5.07 4.23 42.48
CA VAL A 459 -4.96 3.12 41.51
C VAL A 459 -4.02 2.05 42.04
N ILE A 460 -2.99 2.43 42.81
CA ILE A 460 -1.98 1.54 43.39
C ILE A 460 -2.58 0.63 44.49
N GLU A 461 -3.60 1.11 45.23
CA GLU A 461 -4.28 0.31 46.25
C GLU A 461 -5.09 -0.85 45.67
N ASN A 462 -5.78 -0.68 44.55
CA ASN A 462 -6.49 -1.77 43.87
C ASN A 462 -5.55 -2.82 43.25
N TYR A 463 -4.30 -2.45 42.93
CA TYR A 463 -3.28 -3.38 42.45
C TYR A 463 -2.51 -4.11 43.57
N LYS A 464 -2.73 -3.77 44.84
CA LYS A 464 -2.11 -4.46 45.99
C LYS A 464 -2.86 -5.73 46.41
N GLU A 465 -4.17 -5.84 46.15
CA GLU A 465 -4.99 -6.98 46.61
C GLU A 465 -4.74 -8.29 45.84
N GLU A 466 -4.16 -8.25 44.63
CA GLU A 466 -3.77 -9.46 43.88
C GLU A 466 -2.37 -9.99 44.20
N LYS A 467 -1.61 -9.33 45.09
CA LYS A 467 -0.22 -9.71 45.41
C LYS A 467 -0.09 -10.65 46.64
N ASP A 468 -1.15 -10.83 47.42
CA ASP A 468 -1.10 -11.54 48.70
C ASP A 468 -1.20 -13.08 48.62
N SER A 469 -1.35 -13.69 47.43
CA SER A 469 -1.24 -15.15 47.28
C SER A 469 0.20 -15.65 47.00
N VAL A 470 1.12 -14.76 46.65
CA VAL A 470 2.53 -15.08 46.37
C VAL A 470 3.45 -14.69 47.53
N TYR A 471 3.01 -13.78 48.41
CA TYR A 471 3.83 -13.24 49.51
C TYR A 471 3.84 -14.10 50.79
N ASN A 472 2.99 -15.12 50.90
CA ASN A 472 2.96 -16.03 52.07
C ASN A 472 4.03 -17.14 52.04
N ILE A 473 4.91 -17.19 51.02
CA ILE A 473 6.03 -18.13 50.96
C ILE A 473 7.36 -17.49 51.43
N ILE A 474 7.42 -16.17 51.59
CA ILE A 474 8.66 -15.44 52.00
C ILE A 474 8.55 -14.88 53.43
N LYS A 475 7.51 -15.27 54.18
CA LYS A 475 7.29 -14.89 55.57
C LYS A 475 7.93 -15.87 56.56
N GLU A 476 9.20 -16.23 56.34
CA GLU A 476 9.98 -17.03 57.30
C GLU A 476 11.26 -16.37 57.85
N ASN A 477 11.58 -15.10 57.54
CA ASN A 477 12.67 -14.42 58.25
C ASN A 477 12.34 -12.99 58.69
N LYS A 478 11.74 -12.94 59.88
CA LYS A 478 11.61 -11.78 60.78
C LYS A 478 13.00 -11.30 61.24
N LYS A 479 13.31 -10.00 61.13
CA LYS A 479 13.51 -9.07 62.27
C LYS A 479 14.29 -7.79 61.90
N TYR A 480 13.67 -6.66 62.27
CA TYR A 480 14.22 -5.41 62.80
C TYR A 480 14.97 -4.43 61.87
N THR A 481 14.15 -3.47 61.40
CA THR A 481 14.30 -2.01 61.46
C THR A 481 15.61 -1.35 61.94
N GLU A 482 15.86 -0.21 61.28
CA GLU A 482 16.43 1.07 61.77
C GLU A 482 17.84 1.50 61.32
N ASN A 483 17.83 2.71 60.73
CA ASN A 483 18.80 3.80 60.86
C ASN A 483 19.95 3.99 59.85
N LEU A 484 19.91 5.21 59.31
CA LEU A 484 20.97 6.22 59.20
C LEU A 484 21.63 6.51 57.84
N HIS A 485 21.57 7.80 57.54
CA HIS A 485 22.30 8.55 56.53
C HIS A 485 23.84 8.51 56.72
N THR A 486 24.53 8.68 55.59
CA THR A 486 25.86 9.31 55.38
C THR A 486 27.09 8.72 56.09
N GLU A 487 28.01 8.11 55.31
CA GLU A 487 29.37 8.64 55.03
C GLU A 487 30.31 7.60 54.38
N ILE A 488 30.99 8.06 53.31
CA ILE A 488 32.41 7.87 52.97
C ILE A 488 32.92 6.48 52.48
N PHE A 489 33.19 6.47 51.16
CA PHE A 489 34.39 6.00 50.44
C PHE A 489 35.22 4.81 50.97
N SER A 490 35.32 3.75 50.15
CA SER A 490 36.58 3.25 49.54
C SER A 490 36.34 1.89 48.86
N SER A 491 36.27 1.82 47.53
CA SER A 491 37.42 1.38 46.75
C SER A 491 37.19 1.75 45.28
N GLY A 492 38.13 2.51 44.73
CA GLY A 492 38.04 3.05 43.39
C GLY A 492 38.22 1.98 42.31
N LYS A 493 37.42 2.10 41.26
CA LYS A 493 37.89 2.01 39.87
C LYS A 493 37.14 3.05 39.04
N VAL A 494 37.93 3.92 38.43
CA VAL A 494 37.54 5.06 37.61
C VAL A 494 37.00 4.58 36.25
N VAL A 495 35.83 5.09 35.86
CA VAL A 495 35.46 5.37 34.46
C VAL A 495 34.73 6.73 34.45
N PRO A 496 35.05 7.68 33.54
CA PRO A 496 34.67 9.09 33.68
C PRO A 496 33.26 9.46 33.16
N HIS A 497 32.79 10.61 33.65
CA HIS A 497 31.72 11.54 33.22
C HIS A 497 31.01 11.28 31.87
N TYR A 498 29.69 11.49 31.72
CA TYR A 498 28.99 12.77 31.92
C TYR A 498 27.55 12.61 32.44
N THR A 499 27.28 13.09 33.66
CA THR A 499 25.97 13.65 34.04
C THR A 499 26.18 15.16 34.15
N LYS A 500 25.85 15.89 33.09
CA LYS A 500 25.82 17.36 33.14
C LYS A 500 24.43 17.75 33.66
N GLN A 501 24.38 18.42 34.81
CA GLN A 501 23.24 19.26 35.18
C GLN A 501 23.08 20.28 34.06
N ILE A 502 21.93 20.26 33.37
CA ILE A 502 21.66 21.15 32.24
C ILE A 502 20.46 22.03 32.58
N GLU A 503 20.71 23.33 32.58
CA GLU A 503 19.74 24.41 32.77
C GLU A 503 18.71 24.48 31.62
N GLU A 504 17.61 25.20 31.84
CA GLU A 504 16.58 25.45 30.84
C GLU A 504 17.16 26.22 29.64
N ASN A 505 17.50 25.55 28.52
CA ASN A 505 17.52 26.05 27.12
C ASN A 505 18.51 25.33 26.14
N GLU A 506 18.88 24.06 26.34
CA GLU A 506 19.96 23.48 25.50
C GLU A 506 19.51 22.99 24.10
N ILE A 507 20.29 23.44 23.10
CA ILE A 507 20.37 22.85 21.75
C ILE A 507 21.10 21.51 21.89
N LEU A 508 20.49 20.43 21.42
CA LEU A 508 21.13 19.12 21.38
C LEU A 508 22.02 19.03 20.13
N LYS A 509 23.33 18.97 20.34
CA LYS A 509 24.31 18.71 19.28
C LYS A 509 24.66 17.23 19.23
N ILE A 510 24.45 16.61 18.06
CA ILE A 510 24.77 15.20 17.83
C ILE A 510 26.10 15.16 17.09
N HIS A 511 27.13 14.53 17.68
CA HIS A 511 28.51 14.61 17.23
C HIS A 511 29.04 13.34 16.58
N SER A 512 28.38 12.20 16.75
CA SER A 512 28.81 10.93 16.17
C SER A 512 27.66 10.08 15.68
N GLN A 513 27.91 9.24 14.69
CA GLN A 513 26.95 8.23 14.25
C GLN A 513 26.56 7.26 15.39
N ASN A 514 27.44 7.03 16.38
CA ASN A 514 27.14 6.19 17.55
C ASN A 514 26.13 6.82 18.51
N ASP A 515 26.07 8.15 18.55
CA ASP A 515 25.09 8.91 19.34
C ASP A 515 23.65 8.57 18.90
N ILE A 516 23.47 8.15 17.65
CA ILE A 516 22.17 7.78 17.06
C ILE A 516 22.05 6.28 16.71
N LEU A 517 23.16 5.51 16.69
CA LEU A 517 23.18 4.07 16.36
C LEU A 517 23.14 3.14 17.58
N SER A 518 23.49 3.58 18.79
CA SER A 518 23.42 2.70 19.99
C SER A 518 21.98 2.42 20.44
N SER A 519 20.98 2.97 19.73
CA SER A 519 19.60 3.00 20.12
C SER A 519 18.69 2.33 19.08
N ASN A 520 18.65 1.00 19.13
CA ASN A 520 17.43 0.28 18.70
C ASN A 520 16.22 0.62 19.60
N ASP A 521 16.43 1.48 20.61
CA ASP A 521 15.45 2.08 21.50
C ASP A 521 15.16 3.55 21.06
N LYS A 522 14.01 3.80 20.42
CA LYS A 522 13.64 5.07 19.75
C LYS A 522 13.39 6.29 20.68
N ARG A 523 14.11 6.47 21.79
CA ARG A 523 13.87 7.61 22.71
C ARG A 523 15.11 8.22 23.36
N LEU A 524 16.31 8.00 22.82
CA LEU A 524 17.54 8.42 23.48
C LEU A 524 17.77 9.95 23.57
N TYR A 525 16.86 10.78 23.06
CA TYR A 525 16.95 12.23 23.19
C TYR A 525 15.66 12.95 23.61
N LEU A 526 14.68 12.26 24.17
CA LEU A 526 13.45 12.92 24.65
C LEU A 526 13.63 13.45 26.08
N ASP A 527 14.68 14.24 26.33
CA ASP A 527 14.69 15.04 27.54
C ASP A 527 13.62 16.15 27.44
N ASP A 528 12.99 16.49 28.57
CA ASP A 528 11.90 17.46 28.62
C ASP A 528 12.35 18.92 28.40
N LYS A 529 13.67 19.17 28.24
CA LYS A 529 14.29 20.49 28.15
C LYS A 529 14.74 20.85 26.73
N THR A 530 15.22 19.90 25.94
CA THR A 530 15.72 20.11 24.59
C THR A 530 14.61 20.60 23.67
N ARG A 531 14.91 21.66 22.93
CA ARG A 531 14.01 22.31 21.97
C ARG A 531 14.57 22.36 20.56
N GLU A 532 15.87 22.15 20.39
CA GLU A 532 16.54 22.27 19.09
C GLU A 532 17.53 21.13 18.91
N ILE A 533 17.70 20.65 17.67
CA ILE A 533 18.69 19.64 17.32
C ILE A 533 19.60 20.18 16.23
N GLU A 534 20.90 19.96 16.39
CA GLU A 534 21.92 20.25 15.39
C GLU A 534 22.77 19.00 15.15
N PHE A 535 22.75 18.48 13.92
CA PHE A 535 23.65 17.40 13.52
C PHE A 535 25.03 18.01 13.21
N CYS A 536 26.08 17.51 13.85
CA CYS A 536 27.46 17.94 13.65
C CYS A 536 28.20 17.00 12.67
N LYS A 537 29.44 17.32 12.31
CA LYS A 537 30.21 16.61 11.28
C LYS A 537 30.36 15.12 11.66
N GLU A 538 30.38 14.23 10.68
CA GLU A 538 30.53 12.75 10.79
C GLU A 538 29.25 11.93 11.03
N ILE A 539 28.08 12.46 10.66
CA ILE A 539 26.83 11.70 10.66
C ILE A 539 26.42 11.44 9.23
N SER A 540 26.40 10.17 8.81
CA SER A 540 26.08 9.77 7.43
C SER A 540 24.59 9.46 7.23
N THR A 541 23.94 8.90 8.24
CA THR A 541 22.53 8.49 8.15
C THR A 541 21.78 8.81 9.45
N ILE A 542 20.66 9.51 9.36
CA ILE A 542 19.68 9.62 10.46
C ILE A 542 18.72 8.42 10.36
N PRO A 543 18.52 7.59 11.40
CA PRO A 543 17.65 6.41 11.31
C PRO A 543 16.15 6.71 11.16
N ASP A 544 15.40 5.71 10.69
CA ASP A 544 13.94 5.72 10.60
C ASP A 544 13.29 6.05 11.95
N LYS A 545 12.35 7.00 11.94
CA LYS A 545 11.57 7.45 13.10
C LYS A 545 12.41 7.92 14.31
N CYS A 546 13.69 8.23 14.14
CA CYS A 546 14.62 8.56 15.24
C CYS A 546 14.10 9.66 16.19
N PHE A 547 13.43 10.68 15.65
CA PHE A 547 12.86 11.81 16.40
C PHE A 547 11.35 11.97 16.19
N ASN A 548 10.66 10.92 15.74
CA ASN A 548 9.23 10.96 15.45
C ASN A 548 8.41 11.28 16.71
N ASN A 549 7.40 12.13 16.57
CA ASN A 549 6.48 12.55 17.62
C ASN A 549 7.16 13.29 18.79
N TRP A 550 8.33 13.92 18.56
CA TRP A 550 8.95 14.75 19.58
C TRP A 550 8.14 16.02 19.80
N ARG A 551 7.37 16.03 20.90
CA ARG A 551 6.38 17.08 21.21
C ARG A 551 6.98 18.42 21.62
N LYS A 552 8.28 18.50 21.86
CA LYS A 552 8.97 19.70 22.36
C LYS A 552 9.94 20.31 21.35
N LEU A 553 10.35 19.53 20.35
CA LEU A 553 11.26 19.96 19.30
C LEU A 553 10.65 21.15 18.53
N LYS A 554 11.41 22.24 18.42
CA LYS A 554 11.07 23.50 17.75
C LYS A 554 11.92 23.76 16.51
N LYS A 555 13.16 23.29 16.48
CA LYS A 555 14.09 23.52 15.37
C LYS A 555 14.96 22.30 15.10
N VAL A 556 15.21 22.01 13.82
CA VAL A 556 16.17 20.99 13.39
C VAL A 556 17.11 21.60 12.36
N THR A 557 18.42 21.42 12.57
CA THR A 557 19.47 21.80 11.63
C THR A 557 20.24 20.56 11.22
N ILE A 558 20.16 20.20 9.94
CA ILE A 558 20.85 19.08 9.31
C ILE A 558 22.01 19.63 8.50
N ASN A 559 23.23 19.20 8.80
CA ASN A 559 24.45 19.72 8.20
C ASN A 559 24.97 18.87 7.02
N ASN A 560 26.08 19.31 6.44
CA ASN A 560 26.71 18.82 5.20
C ASN A 560 27.14 17.34 5.19
N SER A 561 27.16 16.64 6.35
CA SER A 561 27.60 15.23 6.39
C SER A 561 26.49 14.20 6.23
N VAL A 562 25.22 14.59 6.40
CA VAL A 562 24.08 13.66 6.49
C VAL A 562 23.58 13.25 5.11
N ASN A 563 24.09 12.15 4.57
CA ASN A 563 23.70 11.63 3.25
C ASN A 563 22.26 11.11 3.21
N GLU A 564 21.80 10.48 4.29
CA GLU A 564 20.48 9.87 4.35
C GLU A 564 19.73 10.29 5.61
N ILE A 565 18.42 10.46 5.49
CA ILE A 565 17.54 10.61 6.65
C ILE A 565 16.44 9.57 6.50
N GLY A 566 16.17 8.85 7.56
CA GLY A 566 15.23 7.76 7.57
C GLY A 566 13.79 8.24 7.46
N LYS A 567 12.93 7.32 7.02
CA LYS A 567 11.49 7.53 6.88
C LYS A 567 10.90 7.97 8.22
N LYS A 568 10.09 9.02 8.19
CA LYS A 568 9.42 9.59 9.37
C LYS A 568 10.38 10.06 10.47
N ALA A 569 11.67 10.29 10.20
CA ALA A 569 12.65 10.68 11.21
C ALA A 569 12.18 11.86 12.08
N PHE A 570 11.51 12.86 11.51
CA PHE A 570 11.00 14.04 12.22
C PHE A 570 9.48 14.23 12.04
N SER A 571 8.73 13.14 11.85
CA SER A 571 7.28 13.21 11.63
C SER A 571 6.53 13.49 12.95
N LYS A 572 5.36 14.15 12.89
CA LYS A 572 4.48 14.43 14.05
C LYS A 572 5.15 15.26 15.18
N CYS A 573 6.23 15.99 14.90
CA CYS A 573 6.86 16.92 15.83
C CYS A 573 6.02 18.20 15.95
N ARG A 574 4.97 18.15 16.79
CA ARG A 574 3.90 19.17 16.81
C ARG A 574 4.35 20.60 17.11
N LEU A 575 5.51 20.81 17.74
CA LEU A 575 6.05 22.14 18.01
C LEU A 575 7.19 22.54 17.05
N LEU A 576 7.55 21.69 16.08
CA LEU A 576 8.62 21.97 15.12
C LEU A 576 8.19 23.15 14.26
N LYS A 577 8.94 24.25 14.32
CA LYS A 577 8.68 25.50 13.61
C LYS A 577 9.62 25.73 12.43
N GLU A 578 10.85 25.25 12.56
CA GLU A 578 11.91 25.49 11.57
C GLU A 578 12.70 24.21 11.26
N VAL A 579 12.93 23.97 9.97
CA VAL A 579 13.80 22.92 9.46
C VAL A 579 14.85 23.56 8.55
N ILE A 580 16.12 23.29 8.84
CA ILE A 580 17.26 23.75 8.05
C ILE A 580 18.00 22.52 7.52
N VAL A 581 18.18 22.45 6.21
CA VAL A 581 18.90 21.37 5.53
C VAL A 581 20.04 21.97 4.71
N CYS A 582 21.25 21.92 5.26
CA CYS A 582 22.48 22.44 4.65
C CYS A 582 23.33 21.36 3.96
N ASN A 583 22.72 20.29 3.46
CA ASN A 583 23.44 19.06 3.14
C ASN A 583 24.11 19.03 1.76
N GLU A 584 25.38 18.64 1.62
CA GLU A 584 26.10 18.52 0.32
C GLU A 584 25.70 17.28 -0.51
N ALA A 585 24.99 16.32 0.07
CA ALA A 585 24.56 15.10 -0.60
C ALA A 585 23.09 15.14 -1.06
N GLU A 586 22.79 14.36 -2.10
CA GLU A 586 21.47 14.21 -2.76
C GLU A 586 20.39 13.71 -1.79
N LEU A 587 19.83 14.62 -0.99
CA LEU A 587 18.90 14.25 0.06
C LEU A 587 17.53 13.86 -0.53
N VAL A 588 17.08 12.62 -0.34
CA VAL A 588 15.76 12.10 -0.75
C VAL A 588 14.73 12.26 0.36
N VAL A 589 13.87 13.30 0.39
CA VAL A 589 13.06 13.66 1.58
C VAL A 589 11.81 12.77 1.88
N ASP A 590 11.84 11.47 1.58
CA ASP A 590 10.67 10.60 1.75
C ASP A 590 10.10 10.52 3.18
N TYR A 591 8.87 10.99 3.39
CA TYR A 591 8.13 10.95 4.65
C TYR A 591 8.77 11.67 5.85
N LYS A 592 9.82 12.48 5.64
CA LYS A 592 10.72 12.89 6.74
C LYS A 592 10.11 13.89 7.72
N PHE A 593 9.37 14.88 7.24
CA PHE A 593 8.78 15.97 8.03
C PHE A 593 7.25 15.98 7.99
N LYS A 594 6.65 14.81 7.78
CA LYS A 594 5.19 14.63 7.67
C LYS A 594 4.48 15.01 8.97
N ASN A 595 3.30 15.64 8.86
CA ASN A 595 2.41 16.03 9.96
C ASN A 595 3.03 17.02 10.97
N ASN A 596 3.96 17.87 10.54
CA ASN A 596 4.54 18.94 11.36
C ASN A 596 3.70 20.20 11.27
N ARG A 597 2.57 20.21 11.98
CA ARG A 597 1.54 21.26 11.86
C ARG A 597 1.98 22.66 12.30
N SER A 598 3.07 22.79 13.05
CA SER A 598 3.64 24.10 13.46
C SER A 598 4.79 24.58 12.57
N LEU A 599 5.21 23.78 11.58
CA LEU A 599 6.35 24.06 10.72
C LEU A 599 5.98 25.23 9.81
N ASN A 600 6.68 26.35 9.97
CA ASN A 600 6.42 27.59 9.23
C ASN A 600 7.61 28.07 8.40
N SER A 601 8.81 27.53 8.65
CA SER A 601 10.04 27.86 7.94
C SER A 601 10.76 26.57 7.52
N ILE A 602 11.12 26.49 6.24
CA ILE A 602 12.00 25.45 5.70
C ILE A 602 13.09 26.16 4.90
N ILE A 603 14.35 25.88 5.24
CA ILE A 603 15.53 26.37 4.54
C ILE A 603 16.24 25.16 3.93
N ILE A 604 16.34 25.13 2.60
CA ILE A 604 16.94 24.04 1.83
C ILE A 604 18.13 24.63 1.05
N SER A 605 19.30 24.01 1.20
CA SER A 605 20.53 24.35 0.47
C SER A 605 20.45 23.98 -1.01
N ASP A 606 21.25 24.67 -1.82
CA ASP A 606 21.44 24.52 -3.26
C ASP A 606 22.19 23.25 -3.69
N THR A 607 22.27 22.28 -2.79
CA THR A 607 22.89 20.97 -2.98
C THR A 607 21.85 19.85 -2.89
N VAL A 608 20.65 20.12 -2.36
CA VAL A 608 19.56 19.14 -2.29
C VAL A 608 18.98 18.87 -3.67
N LYS A 609 18.84 17.59 -4.03
CA LYS A 609 18.38 17.13 -5.35
C LYS A 609 16.92 16.68 -5.41
N LEU A 610 16.34 16.21 -4.31
CA LEU A 610 15.02 15.59 -4.34
C LEU A 610 14.17 16.00 -3.14
N ILE A 611 12.94 16.45 -3.39
CA ILE A 611 11.93 16.51 -2.33
C ILE A 611 11.08 15.25 -2.43
N GLY A 612 11.26 14.35 -1.46
CA GLY A 612 10.69 13.02 -1.50
C GLY A 612 9.18 12.94 -1.22
N LYS A 613 8.62 11.76 -1.39
CA LYS A 613 7.19 11.48 -1.28
C LYS A 613 6.63 11.90 0.08
N THR A 614 5.60 12.76 0.06
CA THR A 614 4.92 13.28 1.26
C THR A 614 5.82 13.93 2.32
N SER A 615 6.99 14.44 1.92
CA SER A 615 8.00 15.09 2.78
C SER A 615 7.41 16.05 3.83
N PHE A 616 6.54 16.95 3.38
CA PHE A 616 5.95 18.04 4.16
C PHE A 616 4.42 17.92 4.25
N TYR A 617 3.86 16.75 4.00
CA TYR A 617 2.41 16.53 4.06
C TYR A 617 1.83 17.03 5.40
N ASN A 618 0.70 17.76 5.32
CA ASN A 618 -0.02 18.33 6.48
C ASN A 618 0.86 19.25 7.35
N SER A 619 1.80 19.97 6.74
CA SER A 619 2.57 21.05 7.39
C SER A 619 1.81 22.38 7.30
N ILE A 620 0.67 22.43 8.00
CA ILE A 620 -0.33 23.50 7.84
C ILE A 620 0.16 24.90 8.17
N ALA A 621 1.29 25.09 8.85
CA ALA A 621 1.79 26.42 9.21
C ALA A 621 2.76 27.01 8.18
N LEU A 622 3.11 26.28 7.12
CA LEU A 622 3.91 26.80 6.02
C LEU A 622 3.10 27.87 5.27
N VAL A 623 3.70 29.03 5.06
CA VAL A 623 3.08 30.15 4.34
C VAL A 623 3.80 30.44 3.03
N LYS A 624 5.14 30.42 3.05
CA LYS A 624 5.97 30.66 1.87
C LYS A 624 7.09 29.62 1.82
N VAL A 625 7.35 29.09 0.63
CA VAL A 625 8.44 28.12 0.41
C VAL A 625 9.20 28.52 -0.85
N PHE A 626 10.53 28.59 -0.75
CA PHE A 626 11.41 28.83 -1.89
C PHE A 626 12.31 27.61 -2.06
N LEU A 627 12.10 26.85 -3.12
CA LEU A 627 12.90 25.68 -3.42
C LEU A 627 14.12 26.09 -4.25
N PRO A 628 15.34 25.63 -3.92
CA PRO A 628 16.52 25.91 -4.72
C PRO A 628 16.46 25.20 -6.08
N ASN A 629 17.09 25.82 -7.09
CA ASN A 629 17.18 25.28 -8.45
C ASN A 629 18.00 23.99 -8.59
N SER A 630 18.67 23.57 -7.51
CA SER A 630 19.39 22.30 -7.45
C SER A 630 18.46 21.08 -7.40
N ILE A 631 17.20 21.27 -7.02
CA ILE A 631 16.23 20.19 -6.91
C ILE A 631 15.81 19.74 -8.31
N ASP A 632 16.13 18.49 -8.63
CA ASP A 632 15.85 17.85 -9.91
C ASP A 632 14.42 17.27 -9.93
N LYS A 633 13.86 16.93 -8.76
CA LYS A 633 12.54 16.28 -8.67
C LYS A 633 11.79 16.58 -7.35
N ILE A 634 10.46 16.68 -7.46
CA ILE A 634 9.52 16.81 -6.33
C ILE A 634 8.49 15.68 -6.46
N GLU A 635 8.43 14.79 -5.48
CA GLU A 635 7.65 13.56 -5.58
C GLU A 635 6.23 13.67 -5.01
N LYS A 636 5.43 12.66 -5.32
CA LYS A 636 4.03 12.49 -5.01
C LYS A 636 3.65 13.01 -3.61
N GLY A 637 2.74 13.97 -3.58
CA GLY A 637 2.16 14.50 -2.34
C GLY A 637 3.14 15.24 -1.42
N ALA A 638 4.32 15.66 -1.89
CA ALA A 638 5.34 16.33 -1.08
C ALA A 638 4.80 17.47 -0.19
N PHE A 639 3.88 18.29 -0.71
CA PHE A 639 3.27 19.44 -0.02
C PHE A 639 1.74 19.29 0.15
N MET A 640 1.20 18.08 0.01
CA MET A 640 -0.24 17.85 0.17
C MET A 640 -0.73 18.27 1.57
N GLU A 641 -1.89 18.93 1.64
CA GLU A 641 -2.51 19.47 2.86
C GLU A 641 -1.66 20.54 3.59
N CYS A 642 -0.75 21.22 2.89
CA CYS A 642 -0.15 22.48 3.36
C CYS A 642 -1.16 23.65 3.22
N ILE A 643 -2.24 23.59 4.02
CA ILE A 643 -3.45 24.42 3.85
C ILE A 643 -3.19 25.94 3.84
N ASN A 644 -2.19 26.43 4.59
CA ASN A 644 -1.85 27.87 4.64
C ASN A 644 -0.73 28.30 3.67
N LEU A 645 -0.22 27.39 2.82
CA LEU A 645 0.83 27.71 1.86
C LEU A 645 0.27 28.66 0.81
N LYS A 646 0.77 29.90 0.76
CA LYS A 646 0.31 30.96 -0.14
C LYS A 646 1.19 31.15 -1.37
N GLU A 647 2.49 30.95 -1.20
CA GLU A 647 3.49 31.17 -2.25
C GLU A 647 4.50 30.01 -2.22
N ILE A 648 4.71 29.38 -3.38
CA ILE A 648 5.83 28.47 -3.58
C ILE A 648 6.54 28.79 -4.89
N ARG A 649 7.88 28.87 -4.85
CA ARG A 649 8.71 28.93 -6.05
C ARG A 649 9.28 27.55 -6.33
N LEU A 650 8.95 27.03 -7.51
CA LEU A 650 9.41 25.74 -8.00
C LEU A 650 10.83 25.87 -8.60
N PRO A 651 11.66 24.82 -8.55
CA PRO A 651 12.98 24.79 -9.18
C PRO A 651 12.87 24.88 -10.70
N ASP A 652 13.79 25.58 -11.37
CA ASP A 652 13.75 25.71 -12.83
C ASP A 652 14.03 24.39 -13.59
N GLY A 653 14.60 23.38 -12.93
CA GLY A 653 15.04 22.12 -13.55
C GLY A 653 14.05 20.95 -13.52
N ILE A 654 12.94 21.06 -12.78
CA ILE A 654 12.00 19.94 -12.63
C ILE A 654 11.24 19.64 -13.94
N THR A 655 11.17 18.37 -14.33
CA THR A 655 10.48 17.97 -15.57
C THR A 655 9.02 17.61 -15.39
N GLU A 656 8.60 17.34 -14.15
CA GLU A 656 7.25 16.90 -13.81
C GLU A 656 6.83 17.43 -12.43
N ILE A 657 5.54 17.73 -12.28
CA ILE A 657 4.87 17.88 -10.99
C ILE A 657 4.05 16.61 -10.77
N GLU A 658 4.47 15.73 -9.85
CA GLU A 658 3.83 14.43 -9.65
C GLU A 658 2.42 14.53 -9.04
N ASP A 659 1.72 13.39 -8.99
CA ASP A 659 0.36 13.30 -8.40
C ASP A 659 0.28 13.90 -7.00
N TYR A 660 -0.84 14.54 -6.69
CA TYR A 660 -1.16 15.12 -5.38
C TYR A 660 -0.16 16.14 -4.81
N THR A 661 0.89 16.55 -5.54
CA THR A 661 2.04 17.30 -4.99
C THR A 661 1.63 18.51 -4.15
N PHE A 662 0.63 19.27 -4.59
CA PHE A 662 0.06 20.44 -3.92
C PHE A 662 -1.43 20.28 -3.55
N ALA A 663 -1.97 19.06 -3.58
CA ALA A 663 -3.37 18.82 -3.27
C ALA A 663 -3.76 19.40 -1.89
N LYS A 664 -4.87 20.11 -1.83
CA LYS A 664 -5.44 20.80 -0.66
C LYS A 664 -4.52 21.87 -0.06
N CYS A 665 -3.63 22.47 -0.86
CA CYS A 665 -3.01 23.75 -0.50
C CYS A 665 -4.03 24.88 -0.68
N GLU A 666 -5.02 24.95 0.21
CA GLU A 666 -6.22 25.78 0.03
C GLU A 666 -5.93 27.29 -0.05
N SER A 667 -4.80 27.74 0.52
CA SER A 667 -4.38 29.14 0.50
C SER A 667 -3.45 29.51 -0.64
N LEU A 668 -3.08 28.57 -1.51
CA LEU A 668 -2.15 28.84 -2.61
C LEU A 668 -2.83 29.77 -3.61
N GLU A 669 -2.24 30.93 -3.88
CA GLU A 669 -2.91 31.98 -4.64
C GLU A 669 -2.47 32.00 -6.12
N GLU A 670 -1.17 31.88 -6.34
CA GLU A 670 -0.56 31.91 -7.67
C GLU A 670 0.59 30.90 -7.72
N ILE A 671 0.78 30.28 -8.88
CA ILE A 671 1.94 29.44 -9.13
C ILE A 671 2.48 29.64 -10.54
N ILE A 672 3.81 29.70 -10.65
CA ILE A 672 4.53 29.75 -11.93
C ILE A 672 5.09 28.35 -12.16
N ILE A 673 4.67 27.72 -13.25
CA ILE A 673 5.17 26.40 -13.63
C ILE A 673 6.47 26.59 -14.44
N PRO A 674 7.60 25.97 -14.04
CA PRO A 674 8.88 26.11 -14.73
C PRO A 674 8.85 25.63 -16.17
N LYS A 675 9.62 26.28 -17.05
CA LYS A 675 9.68 25.98 -18.51
C LYS A 675 10.15 24.57 -18.87
N SER A 676 10.74 23.86 -17.92
CA SER A 676 11.21 22.48 -18.07
C SER A 676 10.10 21.46 -17.80
N VAL A 677 9.00 21.85 -17.15
CA VAL A 677 7.90 20.95 -16.81
C VAL A 677 7.14 20.57 -18.07
N LYS A 678 7.03 19.26 -18.30
CA LYS A 678 6.24 18.67 -19.40
C LYS A 678 4.91 18.09 -18.91
N ARG A 679 4.88 17.65 -17.65
CA ARG A 679 3.76 16.88 -17.10
C ARG A 679 3.34 17.41 -15.74
N ILE A 680 2.02 17.54 -15.55
CA ILE A 680 1.38 17.78 -14.27
C ILE A 680 0.49 16.57 -13.97
N GLY A 681 0.76 15.88 -12.86
CA GLY A 681 0.14 14.61 -12.50
C GLY A 681 -1.28 14.73 -11.97
N ASN A 682 -1.87 13.57 -11.64
CA ASN A 682 -3.27 13.48 -11.21
C ASN A 682 -3.46 14.15 -9.85
N PHE A 683 -4.55 14.90 -9.69
CA PHE A 683 -4.88 15.62 -8.45
C PHE A 683 -3.78 16.58 -7.95
N ALA A 684 -2.81 16.99 -8.79
CA ALA A 684 -1.64 17.74 -8.35
C ALA A 684 -1.96 19.02 -7.58
N PHE A 685 -3.06 19.70 -7.92
CA PHE A 685 -3.59 20.92 -7.29
C PHE A 685 -5.05 20.75 -6.82
N ASP A 686 -5.53 19.51 -6.64
CA ASP A 686 -6.92 19.23 -6.22
C ASP A 686 -7.23 19.95 -4.90
N GLY A 687 -8.28 20.76 -4.86
CA GLY A 687 -8.70 21.50 -3.68
C GLY A 687 -7.88 22.76 -3.37
N CYS A 688 -7.06 23.28 -4.29
CA CYS A 688 -6.42 24.60 -4.16
C CYS A 688 -7.42 25.75 -4.37
N LYS A 689 -8.34 25.94 -3.41
CA LYS A 689 -9.52 26.82 -3.52
C LYS A 689 -9.22 28.27 -3.89
N LYS A 690 -8.10 28.84 -3.42
CA LYS A 690 -7.68 30.23 -3.69
C LYS A 690 -6.75 30.39 -4.89
N LEU A 691 -6.43 29.29 -5.59
CA LEU A 691 -5.53 29.35 -6.73
C LEU A 691 -6.26 30.06 -7.87
N ARG A 692 -5.92 31.34 -8.06
CA ARG A 692 -6.57 32.21 -9.05
C ARG A 692 -5.81 32.32 -10.36
N LYS A 693 -4.49 32.06 -10.32
CA LYS A 693 -3.61 32.22 -11.47
C LYS A 693 -2.56 31.12 -11.52
N ILE A 694 -2.42 30.52 -12.68
CA ILE A 694 -1.31 29.64 -13.03
C ILE A 694 -0.68 30.12 -14.33
N SER A 695 0.65 30.12 -14.39
CA SER A 695 1.39 30.42 -15.61
C SER A 695 1.93 29.12 -16.17
N PHE A 696 1.28 28.58 -17.19
CA PHE A 696 1.75 27.39 -17.91
C PHE A 696 2.86 27.78 -18.89
N PRO A 697 3.95 26.98 -18.98
CA PRO A 697 4.91 27.11 -20.06
C PRO A 697 4.41 26.38 -21.32
N ASP A 698 4.96 26.76 -22.47
CA ASP A 698 4.66 26.12 -23.76
C ASP A 698 5.12 24.64 -23.84
N SER A 699 5.91 24.18 -22.87
CA SER A 699 6.43 22.82 -22.75
C SER A 699 5.43 21.81 -22.17
N ILE A 700 4.26 22.25 -21.68
CA ILE A 700 3.29 21.35 -21.08
C ILE A 700 2.64 20.48 -22.15
N GLU A 701 2.85 19.17 -22.03
CA GLU A 701 2.33 18.12 -22.89
C GLU A 701 1.18 17.37 -22.18
N TYR A 702 1.18 17.31 -20.85
CA TYR A 702 0.21 16.50 -20.07
C TYR A 702 -0.31 17.21 -18.82
N ILE A 703 -1.63 17.27 -18.66
CA ILE A 703 -2.33 17.62 -17.41
C ILE A 703 -3.21 16.45 -16.99
N GLY A 704 -2.97 15.92 -15.78
CA GLY A 704 -3.61 14.72 -15.26
C GLY A 704 -5.07 14.90 -14.80
N ASP A 705 -5.69 13.77 -14.46
CA ASP A 705 -7.08 13.71 -14.02
C ASP A 705 -7.28 14.46 -12.70
N SER A 706 -8.37 15.20 -12.58
CA SER A 706 -8.71 16.00 -11.40
C SER A 706 -7.60 16.96 -10.94
N CYS A 707 -6.67 17.33 -11.83
CA CYS A 707 -5.47 18.10 -11.48
C CYS A 707 -5.79 19.39 -10.72
N PHE A 708 -6.73 20.20 -11.21
CA PHE A 708 -7.19 21.45 -10.61
C PHE A 708 -8.61 21.36 -10.06
N LYS A 709 -9.14 20.14 -9.84
CA LYS A 709 -10.49 19.94 -9.29
C LYS A 709 -10.68 20.75 -8.01
N GLY A 710 -11.74 21.56 -7.93
CA GLY A 710 -12.00 22.40 -6.76
C GLY A 710 -11.14 23.66 -6.65
N CYS A 711 -10.36 24.02 -7.68
CA CYS A 711 -9.73 25.33 -7.82
C CYS A 711 -10.75 26.36 -8.32
N SER A 712 -11.74 26.68 -7.47
CA SER A 712 -12.92 27.47 -7.86
C SER A 712 -12.63 28.91 -8.33
N GLU A 713 -11.46 29.46 -7.99
CA GLU A 713 -11.07 30.82 -8.38
C GLU A 713 -10.14 30.86 -9.61
N LEU A 714 -9.77 29.69 -10.16
CA LEU A 714 -8.74 29.58 -11.19
C LEU A 714 -9.17 30.20 -12.51
N LYS A 715 -8.36 31.13 -13.00
CA LYS A 715 -8.41 31.65 -14.37
C LYS A 715 -7.07 31.38 -15.03
N CYS A 716 -7.10 30.65 -16.13
CA CYS A 716 -5.91 30.31 -16.88
C CYS A 716 -6.19 30.11 -18.36
N ASP A 717 -5.22 30.47 -19.18
CA ASP A 717 -5.18 30.09 -20.58
C ASP A 717 -4.47 28.75 -20.69
N ILE A 718 -5.09 27.80 -21.38
CA ILE A 718 -4.49 26.49 -21.62
C ILE A 718 -3.45 26.62 -22.74
N PRO A 719 -2.21 26.12 -22.59
CA PRO A 719 -1.20 26.19 -23.63
C PRO A 719 -1.62 25.39 -24.87
N PRO A 720 -1.26 25.85 -26.09
CA PRO A 720 -1.78 25.28 -27.33
C PRO A 720 -1.24 23.88 -27.67
N ASN A 721 -0.12 23.47 -27.07
CA ASN A 721 0.62 22.24 -27.42
C ASN A 721 0.37 21.08 -26.42
N ILE A 722 -0.80 21.05 -25.78
CA ILE A 722 -1.13 20.02 -24.80
C ILE A 722 -1.66 18.74 -25.48
N ASP A 723 -0.99 17.61 -25.26
CA ASP A 723 -1.36 16.31 -25.83
C ASP A 723 -2.51 15.65 -25.05
N TYR A 724 -2.57 15.89 -23.73
CA TYR A 724 -3.57 15.28 -22.85
C TYR A 724 -4.05 16.24 -21.75
N ILE A 725 -5.37 16.35 -21.64
CA ILE A 725 -6.06 16.94 -20.49
C ILE A 725 -6.96 15.86 -19.88
N GLY A 726 -6.69 15.52 -18.63
CA GLY A 726 -7.37 14.45 -17.92
C GLY A 726 -8.82 14.71 -17.54
N GLU A 727 -9.51 13.65 -17.12
CA GLU A 727 -10.90 13.73 -16.70
C GLU A 727 -11.01 14.65 -15.47
N TRP A 728 -11.95 15.61 -15.48
CA TRP A 728 -12.15 16.58 -14.39
C TRP A 728 -10.91 17.45 -14.10
N ALA A 729 -9.99 17.59 -15.05
CA ALA A 729 -8.71 18.29 -14.85
C ALA A 729 -8.84 19.74 -14.39
N PHE A 730 -9.89 20.47 -14.76
CA PHE A 730 -10.14 21.86 -14.38
C PHE A 730 -11.47 22.01 -13.63
#